data_AF-A0A0E0H992-F1
#
_entry.id   AF-A0A0E0H992-F1
#
_cell.length_a   1.000
_cell.length_b   1.000
_cell.length_c   1.000
_cell.angle_alpha   90.00
_cell.angle_beta   90.00
_cell.angle_gamma   90.00
#
_symmetry.space_group_name_H-M   'P 1'
#
loop_
_entity.id
_entity.type
_entity.pdbx_description
1 polymer ?
#
loop_
_entity_poly.entity_id
_entity_poly.type
_entity_poly.pdbx_seq_one_letter_code
_entity_poly.pdbx_strand_id
1 'polypeptide(L)'
;MATAAADELALRRLEDATRDARRLQLETLRAILAENAGAAYLRRYIPSDGGAHHLLRSTDLAAAADEFRRLVPVTSYDDYAESIRRVADGDAAPDELSPRPLLCFFLSSGTSSLRPKLIPYLDSPGARAATAAVMQANSALVRRLFPPRPAVSKALWFLYAGEVRKTKGGYEATAATAWGIRSSGIRGASPVMSACVSPAEVILGADHQQQMYCHLLCGLRRWDAVDCIRAPYAAALARALRLLQSKWRQLCDDLECGTVCADVVTDAAMRGAVQDGVLAGPCPELAGRVRRICERDDWRGVLRQLWPDARYISCVTTGSMEQYFPAIKHFAGEALPVLGTDYLASECAIGINLERTSPPEETTYVLLPRAAYFEFIPFDMDAAGRGAAAAEPVDIAGVEAGKTYELVATTFRGLYRYKVGDVVKIAGFHHSSPRLQFVTRAPPPQEHGEVLTERDVMAAMDTFQLMLKDGGEVIEFAAFIIDGDGGQRRRRRATIAVEVSNGSKLLDHERSAAFLRRCIAPLEGCLGGAYRLSRATGDVAPLEVAVVRPGTFERLAEAAIRGGAPANQYKPPKIVRHRHLVDVLQSSVMEAASSSGALPLPLPLLVHDLGTRSDDSQTQFSICNQALSTAAIELLRDFRCFETPQGWVLTLNPASLQTFLWRPQDSKKIDLPTAKQNFPRSCKCLLSGNPISSSSDCAVLVLDLDTPAMLVCKIGGSEWDSFSYELSMVSKNNKTLEVHMAKLQGIDAVAGKVYYTFSGDALGVIEFSPESCGELFLVVVFFLGHNLHRIAEVAVYKMDFSGPSEWCKVDGIGDSVFLLGGDFIGASNFGASCSASDHGLSGNCIYFVNNIAAEENFVHVIDLEKGTEEVLRPFRHKGYPLPLRPPFWLLTTHD
;
A
#
# COMPACT_ATOMS: atom_id res chain seq x y z
N MET A 1 26.75 -16.29 -33.74
CA MET A 1 27.42 -15.01 -34.11
C MET A 1 26.43 -13.96 -34.62
N ALA A 2 25.58 -14.25 -35.60
CA ALA A 2 24.61 -13.26 -36.13
C ALA A 2 23.57 -12.76 -35.09
N THR A 3 23.10 -13.62 -34.19
CA THR A 3 22.15 -13.26 -33.12
C THR A 3 22.78 -12.39 -32.03
N ALA A 4 24.01 -12.68 -31.61
CA ALA A 4 24.71 -11.89 -30.60
C ALA A 4 25.02 -10.46 -31.08
N ALA A 5 25.41 -10.29 -32.35
CA ALA A 5 25.62 -8.96 -32.94
C ALA A 5 24.31 -8.16 -33.04
N ALA A 6 23.19 -8.83 -33.35
CA ALA A 6 21.86 -8.20 -33.37
C ALA A 6 21.39 -7.80 -31.97
N ASP A 7 21.63 -8.64 -30.96
CA ASP A 7 21.30 -8.36 -29.56
C ASP A 7 22.12 -7.15 -29.04
N GLU A 8 23.43 -7.12 -29.31
CA GLU A 8 24.30 -5.97 -28.99
C GLU A 8 23.83 -4.68 -29.68
N LEU A 9 23.42 -4.75 -30.94
CA LEU A 9 22.88 -3.59 -31.66
C LEU A 9 21.57 -3.09 -31.03
N ALA A 10 20.68 -4.00 -30.63
CA ALA A 10 19.43 -3.63 -29.98
C ALA A 10 19.66 -2.94 -28.63
N LEU A 11 20.59 -3.46 -27.82
CA LEU A 11 20.96 -2.84 -26.54
C LEU A 11 21.65 -1.49 -26.73
N ARG A 12 22.56 -1.35 -27.70
CA ARG A 12 23.19 -0.05 -28.02
C ARG A 12 22.16 1.00 -28.44
N ARG A 13 21.18 0.62 -29.28
CA ARG A 13 20.08 1.52 -29.67
C ARG A 13 19.26 1.98 -28.48
N LEU A 14 19.02 1.09 -27.52
CA LEU A 14 18.34 1.44 -26.27
C LEU A 14 19.17 2.43 -25.44
N GLU A 15 20.46 2.16 -25.27
CA GLU A 15 21.40 3.05 -24.57
C GLU A 15 21.42 4.44 -25.20
N ASP A 16 21.63 4.52 -26.51
CA ASP A 16 21.66 5.77 -27.27
C ASP A 16 20.34 6.54 -27.19
N ALA A 17 19.21 5.81 -27.16
CA ALA A 17 17.88 6.41 -27.05
C ALA A 17 17.61 7.06 -25.67
N THR A 18 18.43 6.82 -24.66
CA THR A 18 18.27 7.39 -23.31
C THR A 18 19.23 8.56 -23.02
N ARG A 19 20.27 8.74 -23.83
CA ARG A 19 21.31 9.77 -23.62
C ARG A 19 20.80 11.21 -23.82
N ASP A 20 19.89 11.42 -24.76
CA ASP A 20 19.29 12.72 -25.06
C ASP A 20 17.77 12.57 -25.26
N ALA A 21 17.11 12.21 -24.16
CA ALA A 21 15.70 11.86 -24.12
C ALA A 21 14.82 13.06 -24.50
N ARG A 22 15.20 14.27 -24.11
CA ARG A 22 14.46 15.50 -24.45
C ARG A 22 14.43 15.73 -25.96
N ARG A 23 15.59 15.75 -26.64
CA ARG A 23 15.62 15.92 -28.10
C ARG A 23 14.83 14.82 -28.80
N LEU A 24 14.99 13.57 -28.36
CA LEU A 24 14.31 12.42 -28.95
C LEU A 24 12.78 12.47 -28.77
N GLN A 25 12.28 13.00 -27.66
CA GLN A 25 10.86 13.25 -27.46
C GLN A 25 10.32 14.29 -28.45
N LEU A 26 11.05 15.39 -28.66
CA LEU A 26 10.67 16.42 -29.62
C LEU A 26 10.69 15.89 -31.07
N GLU A 27 11.72 15.11 -31.43
CA GLU A 27 11.79 14.42 -32.73
C GLU A 27 10.65 13.41 -32.91
N THR A 28 10.29 12.69 -31.85
CA THR A 28 9.19 11.71 -31.84
C THR A 28 7.84 12.40 -32.00
N LEU A 29 7.60 13.52 -31.31
CA LEU A 29 6.40 14.33 -31.52
C LEU A 29 6.30 14.79 -32.98
N ARG A 30 7.38 15.33 -33.55
CA ARG A 30 7.42 15.72 -34.97
C ARG A 30 7.09 14.54 -35.88
N ALA A 31 7.64 13.35 -35.62
CA ALA A 31 7.36 12.15 -36.40
C ALA A 31 5.89 11.72 -36.29
N ILE A 32 5.29 11.78 -35.09
CA ILE A 32 3.87 11.49 -34.88
C ILE A 32 3.00 12.49 -35.66
N LEU A 33 3.29 13.78 -35.55
CA LEU A 33 2.56 14.83 -36.26
C LEU A 33 2.72 14.71 -37.78
N ALA A 34 3.89 14.32 -38.27
CA ALA A 34 4.13 14.09 -39.69
C ALA A 34 3.30 12.92 -40.22
N GLU A 35 3.24 11.83 -39.47
CA GLU A 35 2.52 10.64 -39.89
C GLU A 35 1.00 10.77 -39.73
N ASN A 36 0.55 11.69 -38.89
CA ASN A 36 -0.87 11.97 -38.60
C ASN A 36 -1.34 13.36 -39.07
N ALA A 37 -0.60 14.09 -39.91
CA ALA A 37 -0.93 15.46 -40.31
C ALA A 37 -2.35 15.61 -40.90
N GLY A 38 -2.86 14.55 -41.54
CA GLY A 38 -4.20 14.46 -42.10
C GLY A 38 -5.29 13.95 -41.13
N ALA A 39 -5.01 13.80 -39.83
CA ALA A 39 -5.99 13.32 -38.86
C ALA A 39 -7.09 14.35 -38.61
N ALA A 40 -8.36 13.92 -38.70
CA ALA A 40 -9.52 14.78 -38.45
C ALA A 40 -9.48 15.41 -37.06
N TYR A 41 -9.00 14.67 -36.06
CA TYR A 41 -8.86 15.16 -34.69
C TYR A 41 -7.88 16.35 -34.60
N LEU A 42 -6.66 16.23 -35.15
CA LEU A 42 -5.66 17.29 -35.12
C LEU A 42 -6.13 18.56 -35.86
N ARG A 43 -6.86 18.40 -36.98
CA ARG A 43 -7.42 19.54 -37.74
C ARG A 43 -8.41 20.39 -36.94
N ARG A 44 -9.05 19.86 -35.90
CA ARG A 44 -9.98 20.63 -35.05
C ARG A 44 -9.26 21.67 -34.19
N TYR A 45 -8.01 21.39 -33.82
CA TYR A 45 -7.24 22.19 -32.88
C TYR A 45 -6.10 22.97 -33.53
N ILE A 46 -5.63 22.52 -34.71
CA ILE A 46 -4.54 23.14 -35.45
C ILE A 46 -5.12 23.81 -36.72
N PRO A 47 -5.19 25.16 -36.79
CA PRO A 47 -5.90 25.89 -37.85
C PRO A 47 -5.46 25.59 -39.29
N SER A 48 -6.37 25.86 -40.23
CA SER A 48 -6.43 25.24 -41.56
C SER A 48 -5.63 25.87 -42.70
N ASP A 49 -4.86 26.94 -42.51
CA ASP A 49 -3.90 27.38 -43.54
C ASP A 49 -2.59 26.58 -43.41
N GLY A 50 -2.70 25.27 -43.65
CA GLY A 50 -1.60 24.31 -43.65
C GLY A 50 -1.62 23.25 -42.55
N GLY A 51 -2.61 23.22 -41.63
CA GLY A 51 -2.69 22.18 -40.59
C GLY A 51 -1.41 22.06 -39.74
N ALA A 52 -1.07 20.85 -39.27
CA ALA A 52 0.19 20.59 -38.54
C ALA A 52 1.47 20.89 -39.38
N HIS A 53 1.35 21.20 -40.68
CA HIS A 53 2.51 21.46 -41.52
C HIS A 53 3.32 22.69 -41.11
N HIS A 54 2.76 23.69 -40.43
CA HIS A 54 3.55 24.81 -39.89
C HIS A 54 4.45 24.35 -38.72
N LEU A 55 3.92 23.53 -37.81
CA LEU A 55 4.70 22.89 -36.73
C LEU A 55 5.80 21.99 -37.30
N LEU A 56 5.52 21.28 -38.40
CA LEU A 56 6.49 20.42 -39.08
C LEU A 56 7.58 21.20 -39.83
N ARG A 57 7.30 22.45 -40.22
CA ARG A 57 8.26 23.34 -40.90
C ARG A 57 9.17 24.08 -39.92
N SER A 58 8.81 24.14 -38.63
CA SER A 58 9.66 24.76 -37.61
C SER A 58 11.00 24.03 -37.50
N THR A 59 12.09 24.79 -37.54
CA THR A 59 13.44 24.31 -37.23
C THR A 59 13.69 24.24 -35.72
N ASP A 60 12.92 24.99 -34.93
CA ASP A 60 12.90 24.90 -33.47
C ASP A 60 11.83 23.89 -33.03
N LEU A 61 12.30 22.70 -32.64
CA LEU A 61 11.42 21.63 -32.20
C LEU A 61 10.77 21.90 -30.84
N ALA A 62 11.41 22.69 -29.97
CA ALA A 62 10.87 23.00 -28.65
C ALA A 62 9.70 23.98 -28.79
N ALA A 63 9.88 25.06 -29.56
CA ALA A 63 8.80 26.00 -29.86
C ALA A 63 7.59 25.32 -30.52
N ALA A 64 7.83 24.39 -31.44
CA ALA A 64 6.76 23.61 -32.08
C ALA A 64 6.02 22.70 -31.09
N ALA A 65 6.72 22.11 -30.12
CA ALA A 65 6.10 21.31 -29.07
C ALA A 65 5.29 22.19 -28.10
N ASP A 66 5.78 23.38 -27.76
CA ASP A 66 5.05 24.35 -26.92
C ASP A 66 3.76 24.79 -27.59
N GLU A 67 3.81 25.09 -28.89
CA GLU A 67 2.64 25.43 -29.67
C GLU A 67 1.64 24.26 -29.77
N PHE A 68 2.13 23.04 -29.97
CA PHE A 68 1.29 21.84 -29.91
C PHE A 68 0.58 21.71 -28.56
N ARG A 69 1.29 21.87 -27.43
CA ARG A 69 0.73 21.80 -26.07
C ARG A 69 -0.27 22.91 -25.79
N ARG A 70 -0.10 24.08 -26.40
CA ARG A 70 -1.04 25.22 -26.28
C ARG A 70 -2.31 25.00 -27.10
N LEU A 71 -2.21 24.39 -28.28
CA LEU A 71 -3.33 24.22 -29.21
C LEU A 71 -4.17 22.97 -28.92
N VAL A 72 -3.51 21.85 -28.59
CA VAL A 72 -4.16 20.54 -28.42
C VAL A 72 -4.43 20.31 -26.93
N PRO A 73 -5.69 20.04 -26.50
CA PRO A 73 -6.00 19.83 -25.10
C PRO A 73 -5.48 18.47 -24.60
N VAL A 74 -5.34 18.34 -23.28
CA VAL A 74 -5.18 17.02 -22.64
C VAL A 74 -6.50 16.26 -22.75
N THR A 75 -6.44 14.99 -23.11
CA THR A 75 -7.61 14.14 -23.43
C THR A 75 -7.66 12.89 -22.56
N SER A 76 -8.80 12.23 -22.56
CA SER A 76 -9.11 10.98 -21.88
C SER A 76 -9.80 10.02 -22.86
N TYR A 77 -10.16 8.81 -22.42
CA TYR A 77 -10.89 7.86 -23.26
C TYR A 77 -12.25 8.41 -23.73
N ASP A 78 -12.93 9.18 -22.88
CA ASP A 78 -14.28 9.68 -23.13
C ASP A 78 -14.31 10.65 -24.33
N ASP A 79 -13.22 11.39 -24.55
CA ASP A 79 -13.07 12.31 -25.69
C ASP A 79 -13.06 11.59 -27.05
N TYR A 80 -12.78 10.29 -27.06
CA TYR A 80 -12.78 9.45 -28.27
C TYR A 80 -13.91 8.43 -28.27
N ALA A 81 -14.59 8.21 -27.14
CA ALA A 81 -15.50 7.09 -26.94
C ALA A 81 -16.64 7.04 -27.97
N GLU A 82 -17.21 8.20 -28.32
CA GLU A 82 -18.28 8.27 -29.32
C GLU A 82 -17.79 7.89 -30.71
N SER A 83 -16.69 8.48 -31.18
CA SER A 83 -16.11 8.17 -32.49
C SER A 83 -15.66 6.71 -32.58
N ILE A 84 -15.05 6.19 -31.51
CA ILE A 84 -14.65 4.78 -31.42
C ILE A 84 -15.89 3.88 -31.51
N ARG A 85 -16.96 4.21 -30.78
CA ARG A 85 -18.22 3.46 -30.82
C ARG A 85 -18.82 3.47 -32.22
N ARG A 86 -18.92 4.63 -32.87
CA ARG A 86 -19.48 4.75 -34.22
C ARG A 86 -18.71 3.91 -35.24
N VAL A 87 -17.37 3.95 -35.21
CA VAL A 87 -16.54 3.10 -36.09
C VAL A 87 -16.70 1.62 -35.74
N ALA A 88 -16.70 1.28 -34.45
CA ALA A 88 -16.90 -0.11 -34.01
C ALA A 88 -18.29 -0.64 -34.40
N ASP A 89 -19.33 0.20 -34.37
CA ASP A 89 -20.70 -0.18 -34.73
C ASP A 89 -20.93 -0.21 -36.25
N GLY A 90 -20.05 0.40 -37.04
CA GLY A 90 -20.20 0.55 -38.50
C GLY A 90 -20.96 1.81 -38.94
N ASP A 91 -21.27 2.70 -37.99
CA ASP A 91 -21.96 3.99 -38.22
C ASP A 91 -21.03 5.08 -38.79
N ALA A 92 -19.72 4.80 -38.87
CA ALA A 92 -18.69 5.70 -39.36
C ALA A 92 -17.54 4.95 -40.03
N ALA A 93 -16.88 5.62 -40.98
CA ALA A 93 -15.63 5.13 -41.57
C ALA A 93 -14.45 5.30 -40.58
N PRO A 94 -13.42 4.44 -40.63
CA PRO A 94 -12.21 4.56 -39.80
C PRO A 94 -11.51 5.92 -39.88
N ASP A 95 -11.68 6.63 -40.99
CA ASP A 95 -11.16 7.99 -41.22
C ASP A 95 -11.60 9.02 -40.16
N GLU A 96 -12.70 8.74 -39.46
CA GLU A 96 -13.14 9.53 -38.30
C GLU A 96 -12.13 9.49 -37.14
N LEU A 97 -11.48 8.35 -36.95
CA LEU A 97 -10.44 8.16 -35.93
C LEU A 97 -9.07 8.58 -36.46
N SER A 98 -8.73 8.14 -37.67
CA SER A 98 -7.43 8.41 -38.30
C SER A 98 -7.47 8.10 -39.80
N PRO A 99 -6.70 8.82 -40.64
CA PRO A 99 -6.54 8.49 -42.06
C PRO A 99 -5.80 7.15 -42.29
N ARG A 100 -5.33 6.50 -41.22
CA ARG A 100 -4.65 5.21 -41.27
C ARG A 100 -5.67 4.07 -41.24
N PRO A 101 -5.43 2.96 -41.96
CA PRO A 101 -6.28 1.78 -41.87
C PRO A 101 -6.41 1.27 -40.44
N LEU A 102 -7.64 1.04 -39.98
CA LEU A 102 -7.91 0.34 -38.73
C LEU A 102 -7.79 -1.17 -38.95
N LEU A 103 -6.91 -1.83 -38.20
CA LEU A 103 -6.69 -3.27 -38.32
C LEU A 103 -7.56 -4.07 -37.34
N CYS A 104 -7.65 -3.61 -36.09
CA CYS A 104 -8.48 -4.20 -35.04
C CYS A 104 -8.64 -3.22 -33.88
N PHE A 105 -9.43 -3.61 -32.88
CA PHE A 105 -9.47 -2.95 -31.58
C PHE A 105 -8.76 -3.79 -30.53
N PHE A 106 -7.93 -3.15 -29.72
CA PHE A 106 -7.42 -3.74 -28.49
C PHE A 106 -8.39 -3.53 -27.35
N LEU A 107 -8.74 -4.61 -26.67
CA LEU A 107 -9.50 -4.56 -25.43
C LEU A 107 -8.53 -4.19 -24.31
N SER A 108 -8.66 -2.99 -23.74
CA SER A 108 -7.87 -2.56 -22.58
C SER A 108 -8.63 -2.84 -21.29
N SER A 109 -7.94 -3.41 -20.31
CA SER A 109 -8.47 -3.96 -19.06
C SER A 109 -8.81 -2.90 -18.00
N GLY A 110 -9.40 -1.77 -18.40
CA GLY A 110 -9.88 -0.73 -17.48
C GLY A 110 -10.66 -1.38 -16.32
N THR A 111 -10.08 -1.31 -15.12
CA THR A 111 -10.35 -2.23 -13.99
C THR A 111 -11.70 -2.03 -13.31
N SER A 112 -12.52 -1.08 -13.76
CA SER A 112 -13.75 -0.66 -13.08
C SER A 112 -15.05 -0.87 -13.89
N SER A 113 -15.00 -1.08 -15.20
CA SER A 113 -16.20 -1.31 -16.04
C SER A 113 -16.25 -2.72 -16.61
N LEU A 114 -17.43 -3.37 -16.60
CA LEU A 114 -17.63 -4.67 -17.26
C LEU A 114 -17.34 -4.64 -18.77
N ARG A 115 -17.34 -3.45 -19.38
CA ARG A 115 -16.96 -3.26 -20.78
C ARG A 115 -15.52 -2.74 -20.84
N PRO A 116 -14.59 -3.50 -21.45
CA PRO A 116 -13.24 -3.02 -21.68
C PRO A 116 -13.24 -1.83 -22.65
N LYS A 117 -12.27 -0.93 -22.49
CA LYS A 117 -12.04 0.17 -23.44
C LYS A 117 -11.60 -0.44 -24.78
N LEU A 118 -12.20 0.02 -25.87
CA LEU A 118 -11.77 -0.31 -27.24
C LEU A 118 -10.69 0.70 -27.67
N ILE A 119 -9.44 0.25 -27.75
CA ILE A 119 -8.30 1.07 -28.20
C ILE A 119 -8.05 0.78 -29.69
N PRO A 120 -8.15 1.77 -30.60
CA PRO A 120 -7.93 1.55 -32.03
C PRO A 120 -6.49 1.11 -32.35
N TYR A 121 -6.34 -0.03 -33.03
CA TYR A 121 -5.04 -0.50 -33.52
C TYR A 121 -4.90 -0.19 -35.02
N LEU A 122 -4.37 0.99 -35.32
CA LEU A 122 -4.18 1.51 -36.68
C LEU A 122 -2.87 1.03 -37.36
N ASP A 123 -2.84 0.89 -38.67
CA ASP A 123 -1.61 0.56 -39.40
C ASP A 123 -0.59 1.72 -39.32
N SER A 124 0.34 1.63 -38.37
CA SER A 124 1.36 2.67 -38.12
C SER A 124 2.78 2.10 -38.23
N PRO A 125 3.59 2.58 -39.21
CA PRO A 125 5.00 2.23 -39.32
C PRO A 125 5.81 2.66 -38.09
N GLY A 126 5.59 3.89 -37.59
CA GLY A 126 6.26 4.41 -36.39
C GLY A 126 5.97 3.55 -35.16
N ALA A 127 4.70 3.22 -34.91
CA ALA A 127 4.31 2.36 -33.79
C ALA A 127 4.89 0.94 -33.93
N ARG A 128 4.87 0.35 -35.13
CA ARG A 128 5.48 -0.98 -35.36
C ARG A 128 6.97 -0.98 -35.10
N ALA A 129 7.69 0.05 -35.56
CA ALA A 129 9.12 0.18 -35.33
C ALA A 129 9.44 0.34 -33.84
N ALA A 130 8.66 1.15 -33.12
CA ALA A 130 8.78 1.30 -31.67
C ALA A 130 8.53 -0.04 -30.94
N THR A 131 7.42 -0.73 -31.22
CA THR A 131 7.12 -2.04 -30.60
C THR A 131 8.20 -3.07 -30.92
N ALA A 132 8.68 -3.14 -32.17
CA ALA A 132 9.74 -4.06 -32.56
C ALA A 132 11.06 -3.79 -31.83
N ALA A 133 11.44 -2.52 -31.67
CA ALA A 133 12.64 -2.14 -30.94
C ALA A 133 12.57 -2.58 -29.46
N VAL A 134 11.42 -2.39 -28.80
CA VAL A 134 11.21 -2.83 -27.42
C VAL A 134 11.29 -4.35 -27.30
N MET A 135 10.62 -5.10 -28.18
CA MET A 135 10.64 -6.56 -28.16
C MET A 135 12.04 -7.14 -28.43
N GLN A 136 12.80 -6.49 -29.32
CA GLN A 136 14.20 -6.84 -29.59
C GLN A 136 15.09 -6.57 -28.38
N ALA A 137 14.98 -5.39 -27.76
CA ALA A 137 15.73 -5.04 -26.55
C ALA A 137 15.39 -5.97 -25.38
N ASN A 138 14.10 -6.28 -25.16
CA ASN A 138 13.65 -7.26 -24.18
C ASN A 138 14.32 -8.63 -24.39
N SER A 139 14.23 -9.14 -25.62
CA SER A 139 14.82 -10.44 -25.98
C SER A 139 16.33 -10.45 -25.77
N ALA A 140 17.03 -9.37 -26.14
CA ALA A 140 18.47 -9.22 -25.96
C ALA A 140 18.86 -9.20 -24.47
N LEU A 141 18.13 -8.46 -23.63
CA LEU A 141 18.36 -8.44 -22.17
C LEU A 141 18.20 -9.83 -21.55
N VAL A 142 17.11 -10.54 -21.89
CA VAL A 142 16.86 -11.89 -21.37
C VAL A 142 17.93 -12.86 -21.85
N ARG A 143 18.35 -12.81 -23.12
CA ARG A 143 19.42 -13.68 -23.64
C ARG A 143 20.79 -13.36 -23.06
N ARG A 144 21.03 -12.11 -22.65
CA ARG A 144 22.26 -11.71 -21.96
C ARG A 144 22.33 -12.33 -20.56
N LEU A 145 21.22 -12.37 -19.83
CA LEU A 145 21.12 -13.02 -18.52
C LEU A 145 21.08 -14.55 -18.64
N PHE A 146 20.35 -15.05 -19.63
CA PHE A 146 20.07 -16.47 -19.84
C PHE A 146 20.31 -16.85 -21.30
N PRO A 147 21.59 -17.10 -21.70
CA PRO A 147 21.92 -17.46 -23.07
C PRO A 147 21.11 -18.67 -23.58
N PRO A 148 20.65 -18.68 -24.85
CA PRO A 148 19.86 -19.78 -25.39
C PRO A 148 20.57 -21.13 -25.31
N ARG A 149 19.86 -22.19 -24.89
CA ARG A 149 20.34 -23.57 -24.93
C ARG A 149 19.62 -24.32 -26.05
N PRO A 150 20.33 -24.86 -27.05
CA PRO A 150 19.68 -25.61 -28.14
C PRO A 150 18.89 -26.83 -27.67
N ALA A 151 19.37 -27.51 -26.62
CA ALA A 151 18.75 -28.72 -26.08
C ALA A 151 17.50 -28.46 -25.21
N VAL A 152 17.39 -27.29 -24.58
CA VAL A 152 16.26 -26.89 -23.72
C VAL A 152 15.79 -25.51 -24.16
N SER A 153 14.72 -25.47 -24.94
CA SER A 153 14.31 -24.27 -25.68
C SER A 153 12.85 -23.89 -25.53
N LYS A 154 12.05 -24.67 -24.78
CA LYS A 154 10.62 -24.43 -24.64
C LYS A 154 10.31 -23.65 -23.36
N ALA A 155 9.21 -22.92 -23.39
CA ALA A 155 8.64 -22.24 -22.24
C ALA A 155 7.36 -22.97 -21.81
N LEU A 156 7.22 -23.19 -20.50
CA LEU A 156 5.90 -23.40 -19.90
C LEU A 156 5.24 -22.02 -19.82
N TRP A 157 4.46 -21.68 -20.84
CA TRP A 157 3.87 -20.36 -20.99
C TRP A 157 2.34 -20.43 -20.95
N PHE A 158 1.78 -19.87 -19.89
CA PHE A 158 0.34 -19.69 -19.71
C PHE A 158 -0.14 -18.55 -20.61
N LEU A 159 -0.63 -18.89 -21.80
CA LEU A 159 -1.06 -17.96 -22.85
C LEU A 159 -2.47 -18.29 -23.33
N TYR A 160 -3.31 -17.27 -23.38
CA TYR A 160 -4.71 -17.41 -23.77
C TYR A 160 -5.03 -16.46 -24.94
N ALA A 161 -5.30 -17.00 -26.13
CA ALA A 161 -5.51 -16.23 -27.36
C ALA A 161 -6.77 -16.66 -28.15
N GLY A 162 -7.63 -17.49 -27.55
CA GLY A 162 -8.87 -17.95 -28.16
C GLY A 162 -9.92 -16.86 -28.31
N GLU A 163 -10.02 -15.96 -27.34
CA GLU A 163 -11.08 -14.94 -27.28
C GLU A 163 -10.84 -13.80 -28.28
N VAL A 164 -11.58 -13.85 -29.39
CA VAL A 164 -11.71 -12.75 -30.35
C VAL A 164 -13.17 -12.42 -30.53
N ARG A 165 -13.51 -11.16 -30.30
CA ARG A 165 -14.84 -10.61 -30.54
C ARG A 165 -14.86 -9.91 -31.87
N LYS A 166 -16.03 -9.84 -32.50
CA LYS A 166 -16.25 -8.94 -33.63
C LYS A 166 -17.16 -7.81 -33.20
N THR A 167 -16.79 -6.59 -33.55
CA THR A 167 -17.66 -5.43 -33.40
C THR A 167 -18.80 -5.50 -34.44
N LYS A 168 -19.87 -4.71 -34.31
CA LYS A 168 -20.98 -4.74 -35.29
C LYS A 168 -20.52 -4.31 -36.68
N GLY A 169 -19.57 -3.38 -36.75
CA GLY A 169 -18.87 -2.96 -37.97
C GLY A 169 -17.89 -3.99 -38.54
N GLY A 170 -17.77 -5.17 -37.93
CA GLY A 170 -16.99 -6.30 -38.46
C GLY A 170 -15.51 -6.34 -38.06
N TYR A 171 -15.02 -5.39 -37.25
CA TYR A 171 -13.62 -5.38 -36.79
C TYR A 171 -13.40 -6.40 -35.68
N GLU A 172 -12.22 -7.03 -35.66
CA GLU A 172 -11.81 -7.86 -34.53
C GLU A 172 -11.52 -7.00 -33.30
N ALA A 173 -11.91 -7.48 -32.13
CA ALA A 173 -11.61 -6.90 -30.84
C ALA A 173 -11.01 -7.97 -29.92
N THR A 174 -9.74 -7.79 -29.52
CA THR A 174 -8.98 -8.80 -28.77
C THR A 174 -7.91 -8.16 -27.89
N ALA A 175 -7.28 -8.93 -27.02
CA ALA A 175 -6.11 -8.49 -26.25
C ALA A 175 -4.91 -8.24 -27.17
N ALA A 176 -4.11 -7.20 -26.90
CA ALA A 176 -2.88 -6.90 -27.66
C ALA A 176 -1.92 -8.10 -27.75
N THR A 177 -1.82 -8.87 -26.67
CA THR A 177 -1.00 -10.10 -26.59
C THR A 177 -1.55 -11.23 -27.47
N ALA A 178 -2.87 -11.35 -27.60
CA ALA A 178 -3.52 -12.36 -28.43
C ALA A 178 -3.42 -12.01 -29.92
N TRP A 179 -3.54 -10.72 -30.25
CA TRP A 179 -3.38 -10.24 -31.63
C TRP A 179 -2.01 -10.63 -32.22
N GLY A 180 -0.91 -10.36 -31.52
CA GLY A 180 0.44 -10.70 -32.00
C GLY A 180 0.66 -12.20 -32.22
N ILE A 181 -0.08 -13.05 -31.49
CA ILE A 181 -0.05 -14.51 -31.66
C ILE A 181 -0.80 -14.94 -32.92
N ARG A 182 -1.91 -14.26 -33.26
CA ARG A 182 -2.81 -14.61 -34.37
C ARG A 182 -2.45 -13.97 -35.70
N SER A 183 -1.90 -12.76 -35.68
CA SER A 183 -1.64 -11.96 -36.88
C SER A 183 -0.49 -12.48 -37.75
N SER A 184 0.25 -13.51 -37.32
CA SER A 184 1.36 -14.10 -38.09
C SER A 184 0.92 -14.96 -39.29
N GLY A 185 -0.36 -14.96 -39.66
CA GLY A 185 -0.89 -15.42 -40.96
C GLY A 185 -0.84 -16.92 -41.25
N ILE A 186 -0.01 -17.70 -40.56
CA ILE A 186 0.16 -19.15 -40.76
C ILE A 186 0.02 -19.84 -39.40
N ARG A 187 -1.02 -20.68 -39.24
CA ARG A 187 -1.13 -21.59 -38.09
C ARG A 187 0.12 -22.46 -38.07
N GLY A 188 0.98 -22.29 -37.06
CA GLY A 188 2.25 -23.03 -36.91
C GLY A 188 3.54 -22.24 -37.16
N ALA A 189 3.50 -21.03 -37.75
CA ALA A 189 4.71 -20.22 -37.99
C ALA A 189 4.95 -19.11 -36.93
N SER A 190 4.09 -18.99 -35.93
CA SER A 190 4.29 -18.02 -34.84
C SER A 190 5.49 -18.45 -33.97
N PRO A 191 6.55 -17.63 -33.86
CA PRO A 191 7.70 -17.95 -32.99
C PRO A 191 7.29 -18.15 -31.53
N VAL A 192 6.23 -17.45 -31.10
CA VAL A 192 5.65 -17.59 -29.76
C VAL A 192 5.03 -18.97 -29.55
N MET A 193 4.20 -19.43 -30.49
CA MET A 193 3.59 -20.77 -30.40
C MET A 193 4.65 -21.87 -30.46
N SER A 194 5.66 -21.72 -31.32
CA SER A 194 6.77 -22.68 -31.42
C SER A 194 7.62 -22.73 -30.15
N ALA A 195 7.71 -21.65 -29.39
CA ALA A 195 8.43 -21.63 -28.11
C ALA A 195 7.64 -22.31 -26.98
N CYS A 196 6.32 -22.48 -27.07
CA CYS A 196 5.52 -23.07 -26.00
C CYS A 196 5.63 -24.59 -25.93
N VAL A 197 5.54 -25.14 -24.71
CA VAL A 197 5.26 -26.57 -24.47
C VAL A 197 3.81 -26.95 -24.69
N SER A 198 2.91 -26.04 -25.05
CA SER A 198 1.49 -26.35 -25.27
C SER A 198 1.13 -26.21 -26.74
N PRO A 199 0.26 -27.08 -27.28
CA PRO A 199 -0.15 -27.01 -28.67
C PRO A 199 -1.07 -25.80 -28.91
N ALA A 200 -1.28 -25.45 -30.18
CA ALA A 200 -2.02 -24.26 -30.56
C ALA A 200 -3.49 -24.32 -30.11
N GLU A 201 -4.08 -25.51 -30.07
CA GLU A 201 -5.45 -25.80 -29.62
C GLU A 201 -5.63 -25.45 -28.14
N VAL A 202 -4.59 -25.65 -27.31
CA VAL A 202 -4.61 -25.19 -25.91
C VAL A 202 -4.54 -23.67 -25.87
N ILE A 203 -3.64 -23.03 -26.61
CA ILE A 203 -3.49 -21.56 -26.59
C ILE A 203 -4.74 -20.84 -27.14
N LEU A 204 -5.39 -21.42 -28.16
CA LEU A 204 -6.56 -20.87 -28.86
C LEU A 204 -7.90 -21.40 -28.33
N GLY A 205 -7.89 -22.25 -27.31
CA GLY A 205 -9.09 -22.75 -26.65
C GLY A 205 -9.94 -21.65 -26.02
N ALA A 206 -11.19 -22.00 -25.69
CA ALA A 206 -12.17 -21.05 -25.16
C ALA A 206 -12.31 -21.09 -23.63
N ASP A 207 -11.97 -22.20 -22.97
CA ASP A 207 -12.13 -22.37 -21.53
C ASP A 207 -10.79 -22.20 -20.80
N HIS A 208 -10.65 -21.09 -20.10
CA HIS A 208 -9.43 -20.72 -19.38
C HIS A 208 -8.98 -21.75 -18.32
N GLN A 209 -9.90 -22.45 -17.65
CA GLN A 209 -9.54 -23.48 -16.66
C GLN A 209 -8.95 -24.70 -17.35
N GLN A 210 -9.61 -25.15 -18.42
CA GLN A 210 -9.15 -26.30 -19.20
C GLN A 210 -7.79 -26.01 -19.84
N GLN A 211 -7.61 -24.80 -20.39
CA GLN A 211 -6.34 -24.36 -20.93
C GLN A 211 -5.22 -24.40 -19.87
N MET A 212 -5.48 -23.88 -18.67
CA MET A 212 -4.52 -23.87 -17.56
C MET A 212 -4.14 -25.29 -17.13
N TYR A 213 -5.11 -26.20 -17.02
CA TYR A 213 -4.87 -27.62 -16.76
C TYR A 213 -4.00 -28.27 -17.85
N CYS A 214 -4.35 -28.06 -19.12
CA CYS A 214 -3.60 -28.57 -20.26
C CYS A 214 -2.19 -28.00 -20.35
N HIS A 215 -1.97 -26.72 -20.02
CA HIS A 215 -0.64 -26.12 -19.94
C HIS A 215 0.23 -26.85 -18.92
N LEU A 216 -0.30 -27.11 -17.71
CA LEU A 216 0.41 -27.86 -16.68
C LEU A 216 0.73 -29.29 -17.13
N LEU A 217 -0.26 -30.01 -17.66
CA LEU A 217 -0.08 -31.39 -18.12
C LEU A 217 0.97 -31.48 -19.23
N CYS A 218 0.92 -30.57 -20.19
CA CYS A 218 1.92 -30.45 -21.26
C CYS A 218 3.32 -30.13 -20.71
N GLY A 219 3.40 -29.22 -19.73
CA GLY A 219 4.65 -28.83 -19.07
C GLY A 219 5.26 -29.96 -18.27
N LEU A 220 4.45 -30.76 -17.56
CA LEU A 220 4.91 -31.96 -16.85
C LEU A 220 5.40 -33.03 -17.81
N ARG A 221 4.67 -33.26 -18.92
CA ARG A 221 5.05 -34.25 -19.93
C ARG A 221 6.39 -33.92 -20.60
N ARG A 222 6.61 -32.62 -20.90
CA ARG A 222 7.83 -32.10 -21.56
C ARG A 222 8.77 -31.41 -20.58
N TRP A 223 8.87 -31.93 -19.36
CA TRP A 223 9.57 -31.27 -18.24
C TRP A 223 11.05 -30.96 -18.53
N ASP A 224 11.70 -31.79 -19.35
CA ASP A 224 13.11 -31.71 -19.76
C ASP A 224 13.36 -30.67 -20.86
N ALA A 225 12.31 -30.21 -21.53
CA ALA A 225 12.39 -29.15 -22.54
C ALA A 225 12.12 -27.74 -22.00
N VAL A 226 11.66 -27.62 -20.74
CA VAL A 226 11.25 -26.35 -20.11
C VAL A 226 12.47 -25.56 -19.63
N ASP A 227 12.79 -24.48 -20.34
CA ASP A 227 13.86 -23.54 -20.01
C ASP A 227 13.39 -22.41 -19.10
N CYS A 228 12.10 -22.04 -19.19
CA CYS A 228 11.50 -20.97 -18.38
C CYS A 228 9.99 -21.17 -18.19
N ILE A 229 9.46 -20.53 -17.15
CA ILE A 229 8.02 -20.50 -16.83
C ILE A 229 7.53 -19.06 -17.00
N ARG A 230 6.43 -18.86 -17.73
CA ARG A 230 5.98 -17.52 -18.13
C ARG A 230 4.48 -17.35 -18.02
N ALA A 231 4.07 -16.16 -17.64
CA ALA A 231 2.68 -15.70 -17.74
C ALA A 231 2.68 -14.18 -17.97
N PRO A 232 1.62 -13.59 -18.55
CA PRO A 232 1.52 -12.13 -18.68
C PRO A 232 1.58 -11.41 -17.32
N TYR A 233 0.88 -11.95 -16.32
CA TYR A 233 0.70 -11.33 -15.01
C TYR A 233 0.94 -12.35 -13.89
N ALA A 234 1.46 -11.89 -12.75
CA ALA A 234 1.69 -12.73 -11.57
C ALA A 234 0.40 -13.43 -11.09
N ALA A 235 -0.75 -12.76 -11.15
CA ALA A 235 -2.06 -13.34 -10.81
C ALA A 235 -2.35 -14.65 -11.57
N ALA A 236 -2.13 -14.65 -12.89
CA ALA A 236 -2.38 -15.81 -13.74
C ALA A 236 -1.42 -16.97 -13.39
N LEU A 237 -0.16 -16.66 -13.10
CA LEU A 237 0.82 -17.67 -12.69
C LEU A 237 0.47 -18.25 -11.32
N ALA A 238 0.21 -17.41 -10.31
CA ALA A 238 -0.18 -17.87 -8.98
C ALA A 238 -1.41 -18.78 -9.03
N ARG A 239 -2.40 -18.45 -9.87
CA ARG A 239 -3.57 -19.29 -10.11
C ARG A 239 -3.21 -20.66 -10.71
N ALA A 240 -2.32 -20.68 -11.70
CA ALA A 240 -1.85 -21.94 -12.30
C ALA A 240 -1.08 -22.81 -11.30
N LEU A 241 -0.26 -22.20 -10.43
CA LEU A 241 0.48 -22.92 -9.39
C LEU A 241 -0.43 -23.50 -8.31
N ARG A 242 -1.46 -22.75 -7.90
CA ARG A 242 -2.50 -23.25 -6.99
C ARG A 242 -3.37 -24.34 -7.64
N LEU A 243 -3.63 -24.27 -8.94
CA LEU A 243 -4.28 -25.36 -9.68
C LEU A 243 -3.40 -26.62 -9.68
N LEU A 244 -2.10 -26.48 -9.94
CA LEU A 244 -1.15 -27.59 -9.84
C LEU A 244 -1.20 -28.24 -8.46
N GLN A 245 -1.16 -27.44 -7.39
CA GLN A 245 -1.23 -27.92 -6.01
C GLN A 245 -2.56 -28.64 -5.68
N SER A 246 -3.68 -28.20 -6.25
CA SER A 246 -5.00 -28.82 -5.98
C SER A 246 -5.31 -30.03 -6.88
N LYS A 247 -4.72 -30.09 -8.09
CA LYS A 247 -5.04 -31.10 -9.11
C LYS A 247 -3.87 -32.04 -9.45
N TRP A 248 -2.77 -32.02 -8.69
CA TRP A 248 -1.60 -32.85 -8.98
C TRP A 248 -1.92 -34.34 -9.10
N ARG A 249 -2.89 -34.86 -8.32
CA ARG A 249 -3.32 -36.27 -8.39
C ARG A 249 -3.87 -36.61 -9.77
N GLN A 250 -4.85 -35.83 -10.24
CA GLN A 250 -5.43 -36.01 -11.56
C GLN A 250 -4.40 -35.82 -12.68
N LEU A 251 -3.48 -34.85 -12.54
CA LEU A 251 -2.39 -34.66 -13.50
C LEU A 251 -1.46 -35.89 -13.55
N CYS A 252 -1.19 -36.54 -12.42
CA CYS A 252 -0.41 -37.78 -12.39
C CYS A 252 -1.17 -38.94 -13.04
N ASP A 253 -2.47 -39.06 -12.77
CA ASP A 253 -3.31 -40.14 -13.31
C ASP A 253 -3.43 -40.02 -14.84
N ASP A 254 -3.56 -38.79 -15.36
CA ASP A 254 -3.57 -38.51 -16.81
C ASP A 254 -2.21 -38.85 -17.46
N LEU A 255 -1.09 -38.54 -16.80
CA LEU A 255 0.26 -38.93 -17.26
C LEU A 255 0.46 -40.45 -17.21
N GLU A 256 -0.05 -41.10 -16.18
CA GLU A 256 0.07 -42.54 -15.97
C GLU A 256 -0.74 -43.33 -17.00
N CYS A 257 -1.97 -42.91 -17.28
CA CYS A 257 -2.85 -43.53 -18.27
C CYS A 257 -2.54 -43.08 -19.71
N GLY A 258 -1.85 -41.95 -19.88
CA GLY A 258 -1.62 -41.34 -21.20
C GLY A 258 -2.90 -40.77 -21.83
N THR A 259 -3.93 -40.53 -21.03
CA THR A 259 -5.25 -40.03 -21.46
C THR A 259 -5.60 -38.79 -20.66
N VAL A 260 -6.31 -37.86 -21.30
CA VAL A 260 -6.75 -36.62 -20.63
C VAL A 260 -8.16 -36.82 -20.11
N CYS A 261 -8.39 -36.58 -18.82
CA CYS A 261 -9.70 -36.79 -18.20
C CYS A 261 -10.80 -35.95 -18.89
N ALA A 262 -11.84 -36.64 -19.39
CA ALA A 262 -12.92 -36.03 -20.15
C ALA A 262 -13.82 -35.11 -19.30
N ASP A 263 -13.88 -35.35 -17.99
CA ASP A 263 -14.65 -34.52 -17.05
C ASP A 263 -13.90 -33.23 -16.69
N VAL A 264 -12.56 -33.23 -16.83
CA VAL A 264 -11.72 -32.05 -16.58
C VAL A 264 -11.56 -31.22 -17.84
N VAL A 265 -11.33 -31.87 -18.98
CA VAL A 265 -11.19 -31.22 -20.29
C VAL A 265 -12.32 -31.68 -21.20
N THR A 266 -13.38 -30.88 -21.24
CA THR A 266 -14.58 -31.14 -22.04
C THR A 266 -14.41 -30.69 -23.49
N ASP A 267 -13.51 -29.74 -23.77
CA ASP A 267 -13.15 -29.33 -25.13
C ASP A 267 -12.44 -30.47 -25.88
N ALA A 268 -13.14 -31.07 -26.83
CA ALA A 268 -12.66 -32.24 -27.56
C ALA A 268 -11.41 -31.94 -28.41
N ALA A 269 -11.28 -30.73 -28.97
CA ALA A 269 -10.14 -30.36 -29.81
C ALA A 269 -8.88 -30.16 -28.95
N MET A 270 -9.04 -29.47 -27.82
CA MET A 270 -7.96 -29.31 -26.83
C MET A 270 -7.53 -30.67 -26.27
N ARG A 271 -8.50 -31.50 -25.88
CA ARG A 271 -8.26 -32.83 -25.33
C ARG A 271 -7.51 -33.72 -26.30
N GLY A 272 -7.95 -33.80 -27.56
CA GLY A 272 -7.31 -34.60 -28.60
C GLY A 272 -5.88 -34.13 -28.89
N ALA A 273 -5.67 -32.81 -29.03
CA ALA A 273 -4.35 -32.25 -29.29
C ALA A 273 -3.34 -32.54 -28.18
N VAL A 274 -3.76 -32.53 -26.91
CA VAL A 274 -2.89 -32.86 -25.77
C VAL A 274 -2.66 -34.36 -25.68
N GLN A 275 -3.72 -35.17 -25.77
CA GLN A 275 -3.62 -36.62 -25.64
C GLN A 275 -2.77 -37.24 -26.76
N ASP A 276 -3.12 -36.96 -28.01
CA ASP A 276 -2.48 -37.61 -29.16
C ASP A 276 -1.17 -36.92 -29.54
N GLY A 277 -1.09 -35.59 -29.36
CA GLY A 277 0.05 -34.79 -29.80
C GLY A 277 1.14 -34.55 -28.76
N VAL A 278 0.81 -34.57 -27.45
CA VAL A 278 1.77 -34.26 -26.37
C VAL A 278 2.00 -35.43 -25.43
N LEU A 279 0.95 -36.05 -24.90
CA LEU A 279 1.08 -37.24 -24.05
C LEU A 279 1.64 -38.40 -24.87
N ALA A 280 1.04 -38.69 -26.04
CA ALA A 280 1.48 -39.73 -26.95
C ALA A 280 1.64 -41.11 -26.26
N GLY A 281 0.73 -41.40 -25.32
CA GLY A 281 0.67 -42.66 -24.57
C GLY A 281 1.09 -42.57 -23.09
N PRO A 282 0.92 -43.69 -22.33
CA PRO A 282 1.21 -43.80 -20.90
C PRO A 282 2.66 -43.46 -20.51
N CYS A 283 2.86 -42.88 -19.32
CA CYS A 283 4.17 -42.66 -18.73
C CYS A 283 4.17 -42.81 -17.19
N PRO A 284 4.05 -44.04 -16.67
CA PRO A 284 3.95 -44.29 -15.23
C PRO A 284 5.19 -43.84 -14.45
N GLU A 285 6.39 -43.92 -15.03
CA GLU A 285 7.63 -43.48 -14.38
C GLU A 285 7.62 -41.97 -14.08
N LEU A 286 7.19 -41.16 -15.04
CA LEU A 286 7.06 -39.72 -14.87
C LEU A 286 5.95 -39.39 -13.87
N ALA A 287 4.79 -40.05 -13.96
CA ALA A 287 3.71 -39.89 -12.99
C ALA A 287 4.18 -40.20 -11.56
N GLY A 288 4.92 -41.31 -11.36
CA GLY A 288 5.50 -41.67 -10.07
C GLY A 288 6.57 -40.70 -9.57
N ARG A 289 7.32 -40.04 -10.47
CA ARG A 289 8.24 -38.94 -10.10
C ARG A 289 7.47 -37.71 -9.63
N VAL A 290 6.47 -37.27 -10.39
CA VAL A 290 5.66 -36.08 -10.05
C VAL A 290 4.89 -36.31 -8.75
N ARG A 291 4.28 -37.48 -8.58
CA ARG A 291 3.57 -37.90 -7.35
C ARG A 291 4.45 -37.77 -6.12
N ARG A 292 5.66 -38.33 -6.13
CA ARG A 292 6.62 -38.22 -5.01
C ARG A 292 7.02 -36.78 -4.68
N ILE A 293 7.06 -35.89 -5.66
CA ILE A 293 7.39 -34.47 -5.46
C ILE A 293 6.19 -33.74 -4.83
N CYS A 294 4.99 -33.96 -5.37
CA CYS A 294 3.77 -33.22 -5.01
C CYS A 294 3.06 -33.75 -3.75
N GLU A 295 3.33 -34.97 -3.31
CA GLU A 295 2.76 -35.55 -2.06
C GLU A 295 3.29 -34.90 -0.79
N ARG A 296 4.37 -34.12 -0.88
CA ARG A 296 4.98 -33.42 0.25
C ARG A 296 4.08 -32.25 0.69
N ASP A 297 4.04 -32.01 2.00
CA ASP A 297 3.26 -30.89 2.57
C ASP A 297 3.90 -29.53 2.25
N ASP A 298 5.23 -29.46 2.19
CA ASP A 298 5.96 -28.24 1.83
C ASP A 298 6.19 -28.15 0.32
N TRP A 299 5.57 -27.15 -0.31
CA TRP A 299 5.67 -26.85 -1.74
C TRP A 299 6.76 -25.82 -2.05
N ARG A 300 7.57 -25.42 -1.06
CA ARG A 300 8.66 -24.47 -1.25
C ARG A 300 9.68 -25.01 -2.25
N GLY A 301 9.93 -24.24 -3.32
CA GLY A 301 10.89 -24.63 -4.36
C GLY A 301 10.48 -25.83 -5.22
N VAL A 302 9.20 -26.24 -5.18
CA VAL A 302 8.68 -27.38 -5.96
C VAL A 302 8.92 -27.23 -7.46
N LEU A 303 8.93 -26.00 -7.99
CA LEU A 303 9.09 -25.74 -9.42
C LEU A 303 10.43 -26.24 -9.95
N ARG A 304 11.49 -26.09 -9.15
CA ARG A 304 12.82 -26.58 -9.51
C ARG A 304 12.91 -28.11 -9.49
N GLN A 305 12.08 -28.77 -8.69
CA GLN A 305 12.00 -30.23 -8.67
C GLN A 305 11.22 -30.77 -9.87
N LEU A 306 10.09 -30.15 -10.22
CA LEU A 306 9.28 -30.54 -11.37
C LEU A 306 9.98 -30.24 -12.69
N TRP A 307 10.54 -29.03 -12.81
CA TRP A 307 11.23 -28.50 -13.99
C TRP A 307 12.70 -28.15 -13.65
N PRO A 308 13.59 -29.14 -13.52
CA PRO A 308 14.98 -28.95 -13.12
C PRO A 308 15.81 -28.13 -14.11
N ASP A 309 15.37 -28.01 -15.36
CA ASP A 309 16.03 -27.17 -16.35
C ASP A 309 15.48 -25.75 -16.43
N ALA A 310 14.39 -25.42 -15.72
CA ALA A 310 13.86 -24.07 -15.70
C ALA A 310 14.85 -23.11 -15.02
N ARG A 311 15.20 -22.00 -15.69
CA ARG A 311 16.20 -21.03 -15.23
C ARG A 311 15.61 -19.75 -14.66
N TYR A 312 14.37 -19.41 -15.04
CA TYR A 312 13.68 -18.24 -14.52
C TYR A 312 12.16 -18.34 -14.70
N ILE A 313 11.46 -17.53 -13.92
CA ILE A 313 10.05 -17.19 -14.09
C ILE A 313 9.96 -15.78 -14.69
N SER A 314 8.98 -15.50 -15.54
CA SER A 314 8.76 -14.14 -16.05
C SER A 314 7.27 -13.77 -16.10
N CYS A 315 6.92 -12.66 -15.45
CA CYS A 315 5.59 -12.06 -15.42
C CYS A 315 5.65 -10.60 -14.95
N VAL A 316 4.57 -9.84 -15.14
CA VAL A 316 4.40 -8.53 -14.48
C VAL A 316 4.16 -8.76 -12.99
N THR A 317 4.97 -8.12 -12.14
CA THR A 317 4.94 -8.24 -10.67
C THR A 317 4.65 -6.92 -9.94
N THR A 318 4.57 -5.79 -10.64
CA THR A 318 4.34 -4.46 -10.02
C THR A 318 2.86 -4.08 -9.92
N GLY A 319 2.53 -3.11 -9.07
CA GLY A 319 1.15 -2.66 -8.83
C GLY A 319 0.34 -3.75 -8.11
N SER A 320 -0.94 -3.95 -8.45
CA SER A 320 -1.74 -5.05 -7.87
C SER A 320 -1.22 -6.46 -8.10
N MET A 321 -0.18 -6.63 -8.92
CA MET A 321 0.47 -7.93 -9.09
C MET A 321 1.46 -8.26 -7.97
N GLU A 322 1.88 -7.28 -7.17
CA GLU A 322 2.87 -7.42 -6.10
C GLU A 322 2.44 -8.43 -5.03
N GLN A 323 1.15 -8.41 -4.67
CA GLN A 323 0.55 -9.36 -3.72
C GLN A 323 0.81 -10.84 -4.04
N TYR A 324 1.01 -11.21 -5.32
CA TYR A 324 1.20 -12.61 -5.72
C TYR A 324 2.67 -13.02 -5.72
N PHE A 325 3.59 -12.06 -5.59
CA PHE A 325 5.02 -12.33 -5.62
C PHE A 325 5.46 -13.28 -4.49
N PRO A 326 4.99 -13.13 -3.23
CA PRO A 326 5.32 -14.09 -2.15
C PRO A 326 4.88 -15.52 -2.47
N ALA A 327 3.66 -15.70 -2.99
CA ALA A 327 3.15 -17.02 -3.38
C ALA A 327 4.00 -17.65 -4.50
N ILE A 328 4.34 -16.88 -5.54
CA ILE A 328 5.21 -17.36 -6.63
C ILE A 328 6.60 -17.71 -6.09
N LYS A 329 7.19 -16.86 -5.23
CA LYS A 329 8.50 -17.09 -4.61
C LYS A 329 8.50 -18.33 -3.72
N HIS A 330 7.40 -18.61 -3.02
CA HIS A 330 7.24 -19.86 -2.28
C HIS A 330 7.44 -21.07 -3.21
N PHE A 331 6.64 -21.19 -4.29
CA PHE A 331 6.78 -22.32 -5.23
C PHE A 331 8.12 -22.34 -5.97
N ALA A 332 8.68 -21.17 -6.30
CA ALA A 332 9.94 -21.04 -7.02
C ALA A 332 11.17 -21.40 -6.17
N GLY A 333 11.13 -21.08 -4.87
CA GLY A 333 12.28 -21.12 -3.97
C GLY A 333 13.36 -20.11 -4.34
N GLU A 334 14.53 -20.20 -3.69
CA GLU A 334 15.65 -19.29 -3.94
C GLU A 334 16.37 -19.55 -5.27
N ALA A 335 16.32 -20.78 -5.78
CA ALA A 335 17.07 -21.19 -6.96
C ALA A 335 16.49 -20.67 -8.29
N LEU A 336 15.21 -20.25 -8.31
CA LEU A 336 14.51 -19.87 -9.54
C LEU A 336 14.10 -18.38 -9.47
N PRO A 337 14.85 -17.46 -10.10
CA PRO A 337 14.55 -16.03 -10.05
C PRO A 337 13.24 -15.69 -10.78
N VAL A 338 12.49 -14.75 -10.21
CA VAL A 338 11.27 -14.19 -10.82
C VAL A 338 11.65 -12.87 -11.47
N LEU A 339 11.52 -12.79 -12.79
CA LEU A 339 11.91 -11.63 -13.58
C LEU A 339 10.71 -10.73 -13.86
N GLY A 340 10.82 -9.46 -13.47
CA GLY A 340 9.90 -8.42 -13.88
C GLY A 340 9.94 -8.19 -15.40
N THR A 341 8.76 -8.07 -16.02
CA THR A 341 8.63 -7.72 -17.44
C THR A 341 8.64 -6.21 -17.66
N ASP A 342 8.53 -5.76 -18.91
CA ASP A 342 8.54 -4.35 -19.28
C ASP A 342 7.19 -3.67 -19.02
N TYR A 343 7.19 -2.33 -19.00
CA TYR A 343 6.01 -1.51 -18.78
C TYR A 343 5.33 -1.15 -20.10
N LEU A 344 4.24 -1.87 -20.39
CA LEU A 344 3.49 -1.78 -21.64
C LEU A 344 2.00 -1.50 -21.36
N ALA A 345 1.37 -0.73 -22.23
CA ALA A 345 -0.07 -0.50 -22.26
C ALA A 345 -0.66 -0.84 -23.65
N SER A 346 -1.98 -0.97 -23.73
CA SER A 346 -2.66 -1.21 -25.02
C SER A 346 -2.51 -0.02 -25.97
N GLU A 347 -2.35 1.19 -25.42
CA GLU A 347 -2.16 2.44 -26.13
C GLU A 347 -0.74 2.57 -26.74
N CYS A 348 0.30 2.24 -25.96
CA CYS A 348 1.70 2.26 -26.41
C CYS A 348 2.65 1.53 -25.44
N ALA A 349 3.88 1.29 -25.89
CA ALA A 349 4.98 0.90 -25.00
C ALA A 349 5.48 2.10 -24.20
N ILE A 350 5.75 1.95 -22.91
CA ILE A 350 6.10 3.06 -22.01
C ILE A 350 7.56 2.97 -21.59
N GLY A 351 7.95 1.87 -20.93
CA GLY A 351 9.28 1.73 -20.35
C GLY A 351 9.82 0.31 -20.36
N ILE A 352 11.13 0.17 -20.24
CA ILE A 352 11.84 -1.11 -20.19
C ILE A 352 12.43 -1.35 -18.81
N ASN A 353 12.35 -2.59 -18.32
CA ASN A 353 13.00 -2.98 -17.07
C ASN A 353 14.43 -3.45 -17.38
N LEU A 354 15.43 -2.65 -16.99
CA LEU A 354 16.85 -2.99 -17.11
C LEU A 354 17.33 -3.91 -15.98
N GLU A 355 16.72 -3.80 -14.79
CA GLU A 355 17.10 -4.49 -13.56
C GLU A 355 16.06 -5.58 -13.25
N ARG A 356 15.99 -6.58 -14.13
CA ARG A 356 14.88 -7.56 -14.16
C ARG A 356 14.77 -8.45 -12.92
N THR A 357 15.86 -8.61 -12.18
CA THR A 357 15.92 -9.47 -10.98
C THR A 357 15.60 -8.73 -9.69
N SER A 358 15.41 -7.41 -9.75
CA SER A 358 15.03 -6.61 -8.59
C SER A 358 13.66 -7.05 -8.07
N PRO A 359 13.45 -6.96 -6.75
CA PRO A 359 12.15 -7.27 -6.17
C PRO A 359 11.09 -6.26 -6.67
N PRO A 360 9.78 -6.61 -6.64
CA PRO A 360 8.73 -5.78 -7.22
C PRO A 360 8.69 -4.34 -6.70
N GLU A 361 8.97 -4.16 -5.40
CA GLU A 361 8.91 -2.89 -4.68
C GLU A 361 9.97 -1.89 -5.18
N GLU A 362 11.12 -2.41 -5.63
CA GLU A 362 12.25 -1.64 -6.15
C GLU A 362 12.23 -1.54 -7.68
N THR A 363 11.26 -2.17 -8.36
CA THR A 363 11.24 -2.23 -9.82
C THR A 363 11.02 -0.85 -10.42
N THR A 364 11.96 -0.44 -11.28
CA THR A 364 11.87 0.79 -12.05
C THR A 364 11.95 0.51 -13.56
N TYR A 365 11.29 1.37 -14.34
CA TYR A 365 11.22 1.29 -15.78
C TYR A 365 11.87 2.50 -16.41
N VAL A 366 12.88 2.30 -17.25
CA VAL A 366 13.44 3.39 -18.03
C VAL A 366 12.46 3.73 -19.14
N LEU A 367 11.93 4.97 -19.11
CA LEU A 367 11.02 5.47 -20.14
C LEU A 367 11.70 5.39 -21.52
N LEU A 368 10.91 5.08 -22.56
CA LEU A 368 11.38 4.89 -23.93
C LEU A 368 11.07 6.13 -24.80
N PRO A 369 12.04 7.04 -25.04
CA PRO A 369 11.75 8.35 -25.65
C PRO A 369 11.30 8.30 -27.11
N ARG A 370 11.42 7.14 -27.78
CA ARG A 370 11.00 6.92 -29.18
C ARG A 370 9.67 6.17 -29.31
N ALA A 371 9.08 5.73 -28.21
CA ALA A 371 7.88 4.89 -28.26
C ALA A 371 6.60 5.71 -28.46
N ALA A 372 6.51 6.86 -27.78
CA ALA A 372 5.46 7.87 -27.89
C ALA A 372 6.04 9.20 -27.38
N TYR A 373 5.32 10.31 -27.55
CA TYR A 373 5.63 11.57 -26.85
C TYR A 373 4.90 11.58 -25.50
N PHE A 374 5.61 11.84 -24.42
CA PHE A 374 5.16 11.73 -23.04
C PHE A 374 5.20 13.08 -22.34
N GLU A 375 4.13 13.36 -21.63
CA GLU A 375 3.97 14.49 -20.71
C GLU A 375 3.55 13.96 -19.33
N PHE A 376 3.73 14.78 -18.30
CA PHE A 376 3.54 14.38 -16.91
C PHE A 376 2.72 15.42 -16.16
N ILE A 377 1.54 15.07 -15.69
CA ILE A 377 0.71 15.96 -14.86
C ILE A 377 1.14 15.75 -13.40
N PRO A 378 1.61 16.79 -12.68
CA PRO A 378 1.90 16.66 -11.25
C PRO A 378 0.71 16.08 -10.49
N PHE A 379 0.95 15.02 -9.72
CA PHE A 379 -0.11 14.29 -9.02
C PHE A 379 0.15 14.29 -7.52
N ASP A 380 -0.78 14.88 -6.75
CA ASP A 380 -0.78 14.87 -5.29
C ASP A 380 -1.81 13.84 -4.78
N MET A 381 -1.30 12.81 -4.11
CA MET A 381 -2.08 11.70 -3.57
C MET A 381 -3.11 12.16 -2.51
N ASP A 382 -2.81 13.20 -1.73
CA ASP A 382 -3.65 13.65 -0.61
C ASP A 382 -4.66 14.74 -1.04
N ALA A 383 -4.42 15.38 -2.19
CA ALA A 383 -5.30 16.37 -2.78
C ALA A 383 -6.27 15.79 -3.83
N ALA A 384 -6.06 14.55 -4.29
CA ALA A 384 -6.88 13.89 -5.31
C ALA A 384 -8.39 13.80 -4.95
N GLY A 385 -8.74 13.91 -3.66
CA GLY A 385 -10.13 13.98 -3.19
C GLY A 385 -10.73 15.40 -3.08
N ARG A 386 -9.96 16.47 -3.30
CA ARG A 386 -10.36 17.86 -3.00
C ARG A 386 -10.64 18.73 -4.23
N GLY A 387 -10.81 18.16 -5.41
CA GLY A 387 -11.09 18.93 -6.63
C GLY A 387 -9.99 19.94 -6.93
N ALA A 388 -8.72 19.51 -6.87
CA ALA A 388 -7.59 20.38 -7.21
C ALA A 388 -7.69 20.86 -8.67
N ALA A 389 -7.35 22.12 -8.92
CA ALA A 389 -7.23 22.65 -10.27
C ALA A 389 -6.26 21.78 -11.07
N ALA A 390 -6.61 21.44 -12.31
CA ALA A 390 -5.78 20.58 -13.16
C ALA A 390 -4.41 21.24 -13.36
N ALA A 391 -3.36 20.64 -12.78
CA ALA A 391 -1.99 21.09 -12.97
C ALA A 391 -1.61 20.94 -14.45
N GLU A 392 -0.86 21.91 -14.99
CA GLU A 392 -0.39 21.82 -16.36
C GLU A 392 0.63 20.67 -16.52
N PRO A 393 0.54 19.85 -17.60
CA PRO A 393 1.53 18.82 -17.85
C PRO A 393 2.92 19.41 -18.13
N VAL A 394 3.94 18.82 -17.51
CA VAL A 394 5.35 19.09 -17.82
C VAL A 394 5.89 18.10 -18.85
N ASP A 395 6.93 18.50 -19.59
CA ASP A 395 7.63 17.60 -20.50
C ASP A 395 8.58 16.67 -19.74
N ILE A 396 9.26 15.78 -20.47
CA ILE A 396 10.26 14.86 -19.90
C ILE A 396 11.41 15.54 -19.14
N ALA A 397 11.70 16.81 -19.41
CA ALA A 397 12.78 17.56 -18.77
C ALA A 397 12.31 18.32 -17.51
N GLY A 398 10.99 18.54 -17.37
CA GLY A 398 10.38 19.18 -16.21
C GLY A 398 10.04 18.24 -15.07
N VAL A 399 10.30 16.93 -15.19
CA VAL A 399 10.05 15.97 -14.10
C VAL A 399 11.17 15.99 -13.06
N GLU A 400 10.82 15.78 -11.80
CA GLU A 400 11.76 15.80 -10.67
C GLU A 400 11.78 14.46 -9.94
N ALA A 401 12.97 14.01 -9.55
CA ALA A 401 13.13 12.80 -8.76
C ALA A 401 12.38 12.91 -7.42
N GLY A 402 11.74 11.81 -7.00
CA GLY A 402 10.92 11.74 -5.80
C GLY A 402 9.47 12.19 -5.98
N LYS A 403 9.14 12.97 -7.03
CA LYS A 403 7.78 13.45 -7.29
C LYS A 403 6.93 12.44 -8.07
N THR A 404 5.60 12.56 -7.90
CA THR A 404 4.57 11.71 -8.51
C THR A 404 3.82 12.46 -9.60
N TYR A 405 3.49 11.75 -10.68
CA TYR A 405 2.84 12.31 -11.86
C TYR A 405 1.84 11.33 -12.48
N GLU A 406 0.75 11.83 -13.05
CA GLU A 406 -0.09 11.08 -13.98
C GLU A 406 0.52 11.15 -15.38
N LEU A 407 0.64 9.99 -16.04
CA LEU A 407 1.26 9.86 -17.36
C LEU A 407 0.29 10.24 -18.48
N VAL A 408 0.76 11.11 -19.38
CA VAL A 408 0.07 11.53 -20.59
C VAL A 408 0.88 11.13 -21.81
N ALA A 409 0.24 10.57 -22.83
CA ALA A 409 0.90 10.09 -24.04
C ALA A 409 0.24 10.64 -25.32
N THR A 410 1.07 11.08 -26.25
CA THR A 410 0.72 11.29 -27.66
C THR A 410 1.35 10.17 -28.47
N THR A 411 0.55 9.37 -29.17
CA THR A 411 0.98 8.13 -29.81
C THR A 411 0.94 8.21 -31.33
N PHE A 412 1.78 7.41 -31.99
CA PHE A 412 1.72 7.21 -33.45
C PHE A 412 0.35 6.71 -33.94
N ARG A 413 -0.44 6.08 -33.07
CA ARG A 413 -1.77 5.51 -33.35
C ARG A 413 -2.91 6.50 -33.06
N GLY A 414 -2.64 7.79 -33.03
CA GLY A 414 -3.68 8.82 -33.08
C GLY A 414 -4.39 9.09 -31.76
N LEU A 415 -3.77 8.78 -30.63
CA LEU A 415 -4.15 9.33 -29.33
C LEU A 415 -3.28 10.55 -29.06
N TYR A 416 -3.87 11.71 -28.78
CA TYR A 416 -3.14 12.98 -28.61
C TYR A 416 -3.33 13.52 -27.20
N ARG A 417 -2.22 13.77 -26.52
CA ARG A 417 -2.15 14.19 -25.10
C ARG A 417 -3.13 13.39 -24.23
N TYR A 418 -3.17 12.08 -24.45
CA TYR A 418 -4.10 11.15 -23.83
C TYR A 418 -3.62 10.73 -22.46
N LYS A 419 -4.45 10.90 -21.43
CA LYS A 419 -4.22 10.39 -20.08
C LYS A 419 -4.23 8.86 -20.11
N VAL A 420 -3.06 8.27 -19.88
CA VAL A 420 -2.91 6.81 -19.75
C VAL A 420 -3.64 6.29 -18.50
N GLY A 421 -3.82 7.17 -17.51
CA GLY A 421 -4.45 6.86 -16.22
C GLY A 421 -3.50 6.10 -15.29
N ASP A 422 -2.20 6.12 -15.55
CA ASP A 422 -1.17 5.56 -14.68
C ASP A 422 -0.49 6.68 -13.90
N VAL A 423 -0.37 6.49 -12.57
CA VAL A 423 0.41 7.36 -11.69
C VAL A 423 1.77 6.73 -11.47
N VAL A 424 2.82 7.50 -11.72
CA VAL A 424 4.22 7.08 -11.63
C VAL A 424 5.01 8.02 -10.72
N LYS A 425 5.96 7.46 -9.96
CA LYS A 425 6.97 8.22 -9.23
C LYS A 425 8.27 8.23 -10.05
N ILE A 426 8.93 9.38 -10.13
CA ILE A 426 10.25 9.45 -10.75
C ILE A 426 11.29 8.98 -9.73
N ALA A 427 11.80 7.76 -9.92
CA ALA A 427 12.81 7.18 -9.02
C ALA A 427 14.20 7.80 -9.25
N GLY A 428 14.42 8.35 -10.44
CA GLY A 428 15.70 8.93 -10.86
C GLY A 428 15.78 8.96 -12.37
N PHE A 429 16.99 8.87 -12.92
CA PHE A 429 17.23 8.94 -14.36
C PHE A 429 18.20 7.86 -14.81
N HIS A 430 17.99 7.32 -16.00
CA HIS A 430 18.96 6.52 -16.74
C HIS A 430 19.47 7.38 -17.89
N HIS A 431 20.72 7.84 -17.77
CA HIS A 431 21.21 8.99 -18.52
C HIS A 431 20.27 10.19 -18.35
N SER A 432 19.60 10.64 -19.41
CA SER A 432 18.62 11.72 -19.37
C SER A 432 17.16 11.24 -19.40
N SER A 433 16.92 9.93 -19.56
CA SER A 433 15.56 9.38 -19.58
C SER A 433 15.08 9.07 -18.15
N PRO A 434 13.85 9.44 -17.76
CA PRO A 434 13.33 9.15 -16.43
C PRO A 434 13.22 7.64 -16.14
N ARG A 435 13.53 7.26 -14.90
CA ARG A 435 13.19 5.97 -14.31
C ARG A 435 11.85 6.09 -13.60
N LEU A 436 10.86 5.39 -14.10
CA LEU A 436 9.49 5.39 -13.60
C LEU A 436 9.29 4.22 -12.63
N GLN A 437 8.76 4.50 -11.45
CA GLN A 437 8.20 3.50 -10.56
C GLN A 437 6.68 3.58 -10.67
N PHE A 438 6.02 2.47 -11.01
CA PHE A 438 4.56 2.43 -11.07
C PHE A 438 3.98 2.54 -9.65
N VAL A 439 3.02 3.44 -9.44
CA VAL A 439 2.39 3.64 -8.12
C VAL A 439 0.99 3.06 -8.10
N THR A 440 0.09 3.60 -8.94
CA THR A 440 -1.31 3.18 -8.97
C THR A 440 -1.99 3.63 -10.27
N ARG A 441 -3.25 3.25 -10.46
CA ARG A 441 -4.12 3.81 -11.51
C ARG A 441 -4.80 5.07 -10.96
N ALA A 442 -4.78 6.15 -11.73
CA ALA A 442 -5.50 7.37 -11.39
C ALA A 442 -7.02 7.09 -11.38
N PRO A 443 -7.78 7.64 -10.40
CA PRO A 443 -9.23 7.51 -10.37
C PRO A 443 -9.87 8.27 -11.55
N PRO A 444 -11.02 7.81 -12.09
CA PRO A 444 -11.70 8.48 -13.20
C PRO A 444 -12.16 9.92 -12.86
N PRO A 445 -12.20 10.86 -13.84
CA PRO A 445 -12.59 12.26 -13.59
C PRO A 445 -14.04 12.46 -13.11
N GLN A 446 -14.95 11.54 -13.41
CA GLN A 446 -16.35 11.62 -12.96
C GLN A 446 -16.52 11.19 -11.48
N GLU A 447 -15.44 10.74 -10.85
CA GLU A 447 -15.43 10.09 -9.53
C GLU A 447 -14.65 10.91 -8.48
N HIS A 448 -14.55 12.24 -8.65
CA HIS A 448 -14.03 13.15 -7.61
C HIS A 448 -14.91 13.00 -6.34
N GLY A 449 -14.34 12.39 -5.29
CA GLY A 449 -15.07 11.96 -4.09
C GLY A 449 -14.95 10.45 -3.78
N GLU A 450 -14.11 9.73 -4.52
CA GLU A 450 -13.78 8.33 -4.23
C GLU A 450 -13.11 8.20 -2.86
N VAL A 451 -13.68 7.33 -2.03
CA VAL A 451 -13.33 7.19 -0.62
C VAL A 451 -12.13 6.23 -0.45
N LEU A 452 -11.96 5.27 -1.36
CA LEU A 452 -10.94 4.23 -1.29
C LEU A 452 -10.03 4.30 -2.52
N THR A 453 -8.73 4.04 -2.34
CA THR A 453 -7.79 3.88 -3.45
C THR A 453 -7.25 2.45 -3.49
N GLU A 454 -6.83 1.97 -4.68
CA GLU A 454 -6.25 0.63 -4.83
C GLU A 454 -5.03 0.45 -3.91
N ARG A 455 -4.17 1.46 -3.81
CA ARG A 455 -2.99 1.47 -2.94
C ARG A 455 -3.38 1.26 -1.47
N ASP A 456 -4.35 2.02 -0.98
CA ASP A 456 -4.78 1.96 0.42
C ASP A 456 -5.38 0.59 0.76
N VAL A 457 -6.17 0.02 -0.16
CA VAL A 457 -6.74 -1.32 0.02
C VAL A 457 -5.65 -2.38 0.03
N MET A 458 -4.62 -2.27 -0.81
CA MET A 458 -3.47 -3.19 -0.75
C MET A 458 -2.72 -3.08 0.57
N ALA A 459 -2.38 -1.86 1.01
CA ALA A 459 -1.68 -1.63 2.28
C ALA A 459 -2.48 -2.15 3.50
N ALA A 460 -3.81 -1.99 3.46
CA ALA A 460 -4.69 -2.59 4.45
C ALA A 460 -4.57 -4.12 4.43
N MET A 461 -4.54 -4.76 3.26
CA MET A 461 -4.43 -6.22 3.17
C MET A 461 -3.06 -6.77 3.53
N ASP A 462 -1.98 -6.02 3.34
CA ASP A 462 -0.66 -6.37 3.88
C ASP A 462 -0.70 -6.40 5.42
N THR A 463 -1.34 -5.39 6.02
CA THR A 463 -1.59 -5.34 7.47
C THR A 463 -2.46 -6.51 7.93
N PHE A 464 -3.52 -6.84 7.18
CA PHE A 464 -4.38 -7.99 7.47
C PHE A 464 -3.60 -9.31 7.43
N GLN A 465 -2.75 -9.51 6.42
CA GLN A 465 -1.92 -10.70 6.28
C GLN A 465 -0.91 -10.82 7.43
N LEU A 466 -0.32 -9.70 7.88
CA LEU A 466 0.58 -9.68 9.03
C LEU A 466 -0.16 -10.07 10.34
N MET A 467 -1.39 -9.59 10.51
CA MET A 467 -2.24 -9.94 11.65
C MET A 467 -2.70 -11.40 11.62
N LEU A 468 -2.88 -11.98 10.43
CA LEU A 468 -3.30 -13.37 10.24
C LEU A 468 -2.24 -14.38 10.72
N LYS A 469 -0.95 -14.01 10.72
CA LYS A 469 0.20 -14.87 11.12
C LYS A 469 0.14 -16.25 10.46
N ASP A 470 0.43 -17.34 11.20
CA ASP A 470 0.32 -18.74 10.76
C ASP A 470 -1.14 -19.23 10.60
N GLY A 471 -2.12 -18.32 10.59
CA GLY A 471 -3.55 -18.64 10.47
C GLY A 471 -4.04 -18.90 9.04
N GLY A 472 -3.20 -18.66 8.04
CA GLY A 472 -3.49 -18.85 6.61
C GLY A 472 -2.88 -17.77 5.72
N GLU A 473 -3.09 -17.90 4.42
CA GLU A 473 -2.66 -16.93 3.39
C GLU A 473 -3.90 -16.23 2.81
N VAL A 474 -3.81 -14.93 2.56
CA VAL A 474 -4.78 -14.18 1.75
C VAL A 474 -4.59 -14.59 0.29
N ILE A 475 -5.60 -15.24 -0.29
CA ILE A 475 -5.57 -15.74 -1.66
C ILE A 475 -5.90 -14.63 -2.65
N GLU A 476 -6.90 -13.81 -2.31
CA GLU A 476 -7.38 -12.68 -3.10
C GLU A 476 -8.28 -11.77 -2.25
N PHE A 477 -8.41 -10.51 -2.66
CA PHE A 477 -9.30 -9.54 -2.00
C PHE A 477 -9.79 -8.45 -2.94
N ALA A 478 -10.91 -7.83 -2.59
CA ALA A 478 -11.41 -6.63 -3.23
C ALA A 478 -12.27 -5.80 -2.27
N ALA A 479 -12.22 -4.48 -2.43
CA ALA A 479 -13.09 -3.54 -1.74
C ALA A 479 -14.28 -3.14 -2.62
N PHE A 480 -15.41 -2.80 -2.00
CA PHE A 480 -16.55 -2.19 -2.66
C PHE A 480 -17.30 -1.28 -1.69
N ILE A 481 -18.10 -0.37 -2.24
CA ILE A 481 -18.94 0.54 -1.45
C ILE A 481 -20.40 0.31 -1.83
N ILE A 482 -21.27 0.18 -0.83
CA ILE A 482 -22.71 0.07 -1.00
C ILE A 482 -23.37 1.34 -0.46
N ASP A 483 -24.21 1.95 -1.28
CA ASP A 483 -25.06 3.05 -0.87
C ASP A 483 -26.20 2.53 0.03
N GLY A 484 -26.46 3.21 1.15
CA GLY A 484 -27.54 2.84 2.06
C GLY A 484 -28.92 2.98 1.41
N ASP A 485 -29.87 2.10 1.74
CA ASP A 485 -31.23 2.15 1.18
C ASP A 485 -32.11 3.26 1.82
N GLY A 486 -33.21 3.64 1.15
CA GLY A 486 -34.03 4.87 1.25
C GLY A 486 -34.48 5.53 2.57
N GLY A 487 -33.64 5.73 3.60
CA GLY A 487 -34.04 6.37 4.89
C GLY A 487 -33.17 7.54 5.40
N GLN A 488 -33.70 8.35 6.34
CA GLN A 488 -33.19 9.66 6.80
C GLN A 488 -31.77 9.70 7.46
N ARG A 489 -31.04 8.59 7.57
CA ARG A 489 -29.63 8.54 8.01
C ARG A 489 -28.85 7.53 7.18
N ARG A 490 -28.54 7.87 5.93
CA ARG A 490 -27.79 7.03 4.99
C ARG A 490 -26.29 7.24 5.15
N ARG A 491 -25.57 6.19 5.55
CA ARG A 491 -24.11 6.15 5.47
C ARG A 491 -23.71 5.14 4.41
N ARG A 492 -22.79 5.49 3.53
CA ARG A 492 -22.19 4.55 2.57
C ARG A 492 -21.40 3.50 3.36
N ARG A 493 -21.50 2.21 3.02
CA ARG A 493 -20.74 1.15 3.68
C ARG A 493 -19.58 0.73 2.80
N ALA A 494 -18.36 0.92 3.27
CA ALA A 494 -17.17 0.35 2.65
C ALA A 494 -16.93 -1.05 3.21
N THR A 495 -16.79 -2.03 2.31
CA THR A 495 -16.53 -3.43 2.67
C THR A 495 -15.27 -3.92 1.94
N ILE A 496 -14.36 -4.58 2.65
CA ILE A 496 -13.25 -5.34 2.05
C ILE A 496 -13.57 -6.84 2.17
N ALA A 497 -13.78 -7.48 1.03
CA ALA A 497 -13.97 -8.93 0.93
C ALA A 497 -12.62 -9.62 0.75
N VAL A 498 -12.35 -10.64 1.56
CA VAL A 498 -11.08 -11.36 1.64
C VAL A 498 -11.33 -12.87 1.48
N GLU A 499 -10.66 -13.48 0.52
CA GLU A 499 -10.59 -14.93 0.36
C GLU A 499 -9.27 -15.44 0.94
N VAL A 500 -9.33 -16.46 1.80
CA VAL A 500 -8.17 -17.04 2.49
C VAL A 500 -7.93 -18.48 2.07
N SER A 501 -6.73 -18.99 2.33
CA SER A 501 -6.29 -20.32 1.93
C SER A 501 -7.17 -21.42 2.54
N ASN A 502 -7.36 -22.50 1.79
CA ASN A 502 -8.05 -23.70 2.28
C ASN A 502 -7.35 -24.22 3.55
N GLY A 503 -8.11 -24.41 4.63
CA GLY A 503 -7.57 -24.79 5.94
C GLY A 503 -7.23 -23.62 6.87
N SER A 504 -7.46 -22.37 6.46
CA SER A 504 -7.35 -21.22 7.36
C SER A 504 -8.33 -21.35 8.54
N LYS A 505 -7.85 -20.98 9.73
CA LYS A 505 -8.69 -20.91 10.95
C LYS A 505 -9.80 -19.89 10.85
N LEU A 506 -9.74 -18.95 9.89
CA LEU A 506 -10.80 -17.98 9.63
C LEU A 506 -12.02 -18.57 8.90
N LEU A 507 -11.91 -19.80 8.39
CA LEU A 507 -13.06 -20.52 7.85
C LEU A 507 -13.96 -21.11 8.97
N ASP A 508 -13.54 -21.01 10.24
CA ASP A 508 -14.31 -21.37 11.43
C ASP A 508 -15.07 -20.14 11.98
N HIS A 509 -16.40 -20.23 12.06
CA HIS A 509 -17.28 -19.12 12.43
C HIS A 509 -17.05 -18.60 13.85
N GLU A 510 -16.73 -19.46 14.83
CA GLU A 510 -16.61 -19.02 16.23
C GLU A 510 -15.37 -18.13 16.48
N ARG A 511 -14.31 -18.30 15.68
CA ARG A 511 -13.02 -17.62 15.85
C ARG A 511 -12.82 -16.43 14.91
N SER A 512 -13.57 -16.37 13.81
CA SER A 512 -13.40 -15.38 12.75
C SER A 512 -13.95 -14.00 13.12
N ALA A 513 -15.16 -13.90 13.68
CA ALA A 513 -15.77 -12.60 13.97
C ALA A 513 -14.93 -11.71 14.92
N ALA A 514 -14.39 -12.28 16.00
CA ALA A 514 -13.56 -11.55 16.96
C ALA A 514 -12.22 -11.10 16.35
N PHE A 515 -11.60 -11.95 15.52
CA PHE A 515 -10.39 -11.60 14.78
C PHE A 515 -10.66 -10.46 13.79
N LEU A 516 -11.73 -10.56 12.99
CA LEU A 516 -12.09 -9.52 12.02
C LEU A 516 -12.33 -8.18 12.72
N ARG A 517 -13.05 -8.17 13.86
CA ARG A 517 -13.26 -6.93 14.64
C ARG A 517 -11.94 -6.28 15.09
N ARG A 518 -10.97 -7.08 15.53
CA ARG A 518 -9.64 -6.60 15.94
C ARG A 518 -8.85 -6.02 14.77
N CYS A 519 -9.08 -6.49 13.54
CA CYS A 519 -8.39 -5.98 12.36
C CYS A 519 -8.92 -4.62 11.88
N ILE A 520 -10.18 -4.28 12.16
CA ILE A 520 -10.83 -3.11 11.56
C ILE A 520 -10.07 -1.80 11.81
N ALA A 521 -9.67 -1.52 13.05
CA ALA A 521 -9.01 -0.25 13.38
C ALA A 521 -7.63 -0.11 12.69
N PRO A 522 -6.73 -1.12 12.73
CA PRO A 522 -5.51 -1.11 11.92
C PRO A 522 -5.78 -0.89 10.43
N LEU A 523 -6.78 -1.57 9.86
CA LEU A 523 -7.12 -1.45 8.45
C LEU A 523 -7.64 -0.05 8.09
N GLU A 524 -8.54 0.53 8.90
CA GLU A 524 -9.01 1.91 8.73
C GLU A 524 -7.84 2.92 8.81
N GLY A 525 -6.81 2.62 9.60
CA GLY A 525 -5.58 3.42 9.67
C GLY A 525 -4.79 3.46 8.36
N CYS A 526 -4.80 2.36 7.60
CA CYS A 526 -4.18 2.28 6.27
C CYS A 526 -4.98 3.01 5.18
N LEU A 527 -6.25 3.33 5.42
CA LEU A 527 -7.10 4.01 4.44
C LEU A 527 -6.80 5.52 4.38
N GLY A 528 -6.70 6.07 3.17
CA GLY A 528 -6.23 7.43 2.91
C GLY A 528 -7.10 8.56 3.49
N GLY A 529 -6.65 9.80 3.31
CA GLY A 529 -7.30 11.00 3.87
C GLY A 529 -8.77 11.16 3.46
N ALA A 530 -9.14 10.76 2.24
CA ALA A 530 -10.51 10.82 1.75
C ALA A 530 -11.45 9.88 2.54
N TYR A 531 -11.01 8.67 2.88
CA TYR A 531 -11.74 7.74 3.73
C TYR A 531 -11.95 8.33 5.13
N ARG A 532 -10.87 8.79 5.76
CA ARG A 532 -10.92 9.36 7.11
C ARG A 532 -11.83 10.58 7.21
N LEU A 533 -11.76 11.48 6.22
CA LEU A 533 -12.66 12.63 6.16
C LEU A 533 -14.12 12.17 6.02
N SER A 534 -14.41 11.26 5.10
CA SER A 534 -15.77 10.74 4.88
C SER A 534 -16.31 9.98 6.10
N ARG A 535 -15.44 9.34 6.89
CA ARG A 535 -15.80 8.72 8.18
C ARG A 535 -16.10 9.76 9.24
N ALA A 536 -15.30 10.83 9.32
CA ALA A 536 -15.45 11.91 10.29
C ALA A 536 -16.71 12.77 10.03
N THR A 537 -17.02 13.06 8.76
CA THR A 537 -18.26 13.75 8.37
C THR A 537 -19.51 12.86 8.51
N GLY A 538 -19.31 11.56 8.69
CA GLY A 538 -20.38 10.58 8.81
C GLY A 538 -20.98 10.12 7.47
N ASP A 539 -20.38 10.49 6.34
CA ASP A 539 -20.78 10.06 4.99
C ASP A 539 -20.55 8.57 4.75
N VAL A 540 -19.59 7.98 5.47
CA VAL A 540 -19.21 6.57 5.38
C VAL A 540 -19.31 5.91 6.77
N ALA A 541 -19.90 4.72 6.80
CA ALA A 541 -20.00 3.86 7.98
C ALA A 541 -18.64 3.21 8.31
N PRO A 542 -18.47 2.65 9.51
CA PRO A 542 -17.29 1.83 9.83
C PRO A 542 -16.98 0.80 8.78
N LEU A 543 -15.67 0.63 8.51
CA LEU A 543 -15.19 -0.40 7.59
C LEU A 543 -15.76 -1.76 8.00
N GLU A 544 -16.29 -2.46 7.01
CA GLU A 544 -16.68 -3.85 7.14
C GLU A 544 -15.60 -4.72 6.50
N VAL A 545 -15.19 -5.78 7.20
CA VAL A 545 -14.28 -6.79 6.65
C VAL A 545 -15.03 -8.09 6.58
N ALA A 546 -15.04 -8.72 5.41
CA ALA A 546 -15.82 -9.93 5.14
C ALA A 546 -14.93 -11.05 4.61
N VAL A 547 -14.99 -12.22 5.23
CA VAL A 547 -14.38 -13.45 4.70
C VAL A 547 -15.35 -14.09 3.74
N VAL A 548 -14.90 -14.37 2.51
CA VAL A 548 -15.71 -15.03 1.48
C VAL A 548 -15.32 -16.49 1.31
N ARG A 549 -16.24 -17.30 0.75
CA ARG A 549 -16.00 -18.71 0.47
C ARG A 549 -14.80 -18.90 -0.47
N PRO A 550 -13.98 -19.94 -0.30
CA PRO A 550 -12.96 -20.31 -1.28
C PRO A 550 -13.53 -20.47 -2.70
N GLY A 551 -12.79 -20.03 -3.72
CA GLY A 551 -13.21 -20.03 -5.12
C GLY A 551 -14.16 -18.88 -5.50
N THR A 552 -14.37 -17.89 -4.63
CA THR A 552 -15.24 -16.74 -4.94
C THR A 552 -14.63 -15.85 -6.00
N PHE A 553 -13.34 -15.53 -5.88
CA PHE A 553 -12.66 -14.69 -6.87
C PHE A 553 -12.42 -15.42 -8.19
N GLU A 554 -12.41 -16.76 -8.19
CA GLU A 554 -12.44 -17.55 -9.41
C GLU A 554 -13.77 -17.39 -10.16
N ARG A 555 -14.91 -17.50 -9.47
CA ARG A 555 -16.24 -17.22 -10.05
C ARG A 555 -16.34 -15.77 -10.52
N LEU A 556 -15.73 -14.83 -9.80
CA LEU A 556 -15.69 -13.42 -10.18
C LEU A 556 -14.91 -13.22 -11.50
N ALA A 557 -13.75 -13.85 -11.62
CA ALA A 557 -12.95 -13.82 -12.83
C ALA A 557 -13.70 -14.41 -14.02
N GLU A 558 -14.36 -15.55 -13.84
CA GLU A 558 -15.18 -16.16 -14.88
C GLU A 558 -16.37 -15.29 -15.29
N ALA A 559 -17.03 -14.63 -14.34
CA ALA A 559 -18.11 -13.70 -14.63
C ALA A 559 -17.61 -12.50 -15.43
N ALA A 560 -16.44 -11.95 -15.10
CA ALA A 560 -15.81 -10.87 -15.85
C ALA A 560 -15.39 -11.30 -17.27
N ILE A 561 -14.83 -12.50 -17.42
CA ILE A 561 -14.43 -13.07 -18.71
C ILE A 561 -15.66 -13.31 -19.60
N ARG A 562 -16.72 -13.95 -19.07
CA ARG A 562 -18.01 -14.08 -19.78
C ARG A 562 -18.61 -12.72 -20.15
N GLY A 563 -18.47 -11.72 -19.27
CA GLY A 563 -18.87 -10.33 -19.53
C GLY A 563 -18.03 -9.64 -20.60
N GLY A 564 -16.77 -10.06 -20.79
CA GLY A 564 -15.93 -9.63 -21.89
C GLY A 564 -14.54 -9.14 -21.62
N ALA A 565 -14.06 -9.30 -20.40
CA ALA A 565 -12.65 -9.16 -20.11
C ALA A 565 -11.85 -10.26 -20.83
N PRO A 566 -10.77 -9.94 -21.57
CA PRO A 566 -9.91 -10.97 -22.15
C PRO A 566 -9.20 -11.77 -21.04
N ALA A 567 -9.30 -13.10 -21.08
CA ALA A 567 -8.70 -13.96 -20.05
C ALA A 567 -7.19 -13.70 -19.81
N ASN A 568 -6.42 -13.49 -20.89
CA ASN A 568 -4.98 -13.23 -20.83
C ASN A 568 -4.60 -11.86 -20.26
N GLN A 569 -5.58 -10.96 -20.12
CA GLN A 569 -5.39 -9.62 -19.57
C GLN A 569 -6.22 -9.36 -18.31
N TYR A 570 -6.90 -10.39 -17.81
CA TYR A 570 -7.68 -10.27 -16.60
C TYR A 570 -6.76 -10.01 -15.41
N LYS A 571 -7.03 -8.91 -14.71
CA LYS A 571 -6.41 -8.54 -13.45
C LYS A 571 -7.53 -8.48 -12.41
N PRO A 572 -7.42 -9.19 -11.28
CA PRO A 572 -8.42 -9.09 -10.22
C PRO A 572 -8.57 -7.63 -9.75
N PRO A 573 -9.76 -7.04 -9.85
CA PRO A 573 -9.97 -5.64 -9.47
C PRO A 573 -9.92 -5.49 -7.96
N LYS A 574 -9.14 -4.52 -7.47
CA LYS A 574 -9.06 -4.21 -6.03
C LYS A 574 -10.19 -3.35 -5.51
N ILE A 575 -10.87 -2.64 -6.41
CA ILE A 575 -12.09 -1.89 -6.12
C ILE A 575 -13.15 -2.32 -7.12
N VAL A 576 -14.18 -3.01 -6.63
CA VAL A 576 -15.31 -3.49 -7.43
C VAL A 576 -16.45 -2.50 -7.34
N ARG A 577 -16.82 -1.93 -8.49
CA ARG A 577 -17.92 -0.96 -8.60
C ARG A 577 -19.18 -1.54 -9.24
N HIS A 578 -19.02 -2.56 -10.07
CA HIS A 578 -20.15 -3.09 -10.83
C HIS A 578 -21.09 -3.91 -9.93
N ARG A 579 -22.36 -3.51 -9.84
CA ARG A 579 -23.36 -4.10 -8.94
C ARG A 579 -23.42 -5.63 -9.00
N HIS A 580 -23.49 -6.22 -10.20
CA HIS A 580 -23.50 -7.69 -10.34
C HIS A 580 -22.25 -8.38 -9.75
N LEU A 581 -21.07 -7.74 -9.81
CA LEU A 581 -19.84 -8.28 -9.24
C LEU A 581 -19.83 -8.12 -7.71
N VAL A 582 -20.39 -7.02 -7.21
CA VAL A 582 -20.64 -6.83 -5.76
C VAL A 582 -21.61 -7.88 -5.24
N ASP A 583 -22.70 -8.18 -5.96
CA ASP A 583 -23.68 -9.20 -5.58
C ASP A 583 -23.02 -10.60 -5.47
N VAL A 584 -22.08 -10.94 -6.35
CA VAL A 584 -21.29 -12.19 -6.28
C VAL A 584 -20.44 -12.23 -5.01
N LEU A 585 -19.80 -11.12 -4.64
CA LEU A 585 -19.01 -11.04 -3.40
C LEU A 585 -19.92 -11.14 -2.17
N GLN A 586 -21.00 -10.37 -2.12
CA GLN A 586 -21.95 -10.35 -1.00
C GLN A 586 -22.60 -11.73 -0.77
N SER A 587 -23.07 -12.39 -1.83
CA SER A 587 -23.67 -13.72 -1.75
C SER A 587 -22.69 -14.83 -1.36
N SER A 588 -21.39 -14.54 -1.39
CA SER A 588 -20.31 -15.46 -1.03
C SER A 588 -19.70 -15.18 0.36
N VAL A 589 -20.16 -14.15 1.06
CA VAL A 589 -19.73 -13.85 2.43
C VAL A 589 -20.08 -15.03 3.34
N MET A 590 -19.11 -15.47 4.14
CA MET A 590 -19.31 -16.44 5.21
C MET A 590 -19.42 -15.73 6.55
N GLU A 591 -18.50 -14.82 6.83
CA GLU A 591 -18.45 -14.05 8.07
C GLU A 591 -18.10 -12.59 7.75
N ALA A 592 -18.70 -11.64 8.45
CA ALA A 592 -18.37 -10.24 8.31
C ALA A 592 -18.41 -9.53 9.66
N ALA A 593 -17.49 -8.59 9.86
CA ALA A 593 -17.46 -7.75 11.05
C ALA A 593 -17.33 -6.28 10.68
N SER A 594 -17.97 -5.43 11.48
CA SER A 594 -17.78 -3.98 11.48
C SER A 594 -17.57 -3.51 12.93
N SER A 595 -16.95 -2.34 13.13
CA SER A 595 -16.79 -1.75 14.46
C SER A 595 -18.02 -0.94 14.86
N SER A 596 -18.38 -0.97 16.14
CA SER A 596 -19.46 -0.16 16.72
C SER A 596 -18.85 1.01 17.51
N GLY A 597 -18.33 2.03 16.85
CA GLY A 597 -17.74 3.17 17.56
C GLY A 597 -17.17 4.27 16.67
N ALA A 598 -16.92 5.44 17.28
CA ALA A 598 -16.06 6.48 16.71
C ALA A 598 -14.63 5.92 16.52
N LEU A 599 -13.87 6.49 15.59
CA LEU A 599 -12.47 6.08 15.34
C LEU A 599 -11.69 6.13 16.67
N PRO A 600 -11.01 5.05 17.09
CA PRO A 600 -10.09 5.12 18.22
C PRO A 600 -8.98 6.13 17.89
N LEU A 601 -8.55 6.91 18.89
CA LEU A 601 -7.47 7.87 18.70
C LEU A 601 -6.18 7.12 18.29
N PRO A 602 -5.37 7.66 17.36
CA PRO A 602 -4.11 7.04 16.92
C PRO A 602 -3.01 7.28 17.95
N LEU A 603 -3.14 6.61 19.09
CA LEU A 603 -2.25 6.70 20.25
C LEU A 603 -0.92 5.97 19.97
N PRO A 604 0.22 6.42 20.52
CA PRO A 604 0.40 7.62 21.33
C PRO A 604 0.30 8.92 20.52
N LEU A 605 -0.39 9.91 21.09
CA LEU A 605 -0.75 11.16 20.43
C LEU A 605 -0.28 12.37 21.26
N LEU A 606 0.49 13.26 20.65
CA LEU A 606 0.87 14.53 21.27
C LEU A 606 -0.20 15.58 20.95
N VAL A 607 -0.84 16.13 21.98
CA VAL A 607 -1.95 17.10 21.82
C VAL A 607 -1.46 18.50 22.16
N HIS A 608 -1.58 19.40 21.18
CA HIS A 608 -1.36 20.83 21.36
C HIS A 608 -2.73 21.54 21.46
N ASP A 609 -3.07 21.96 22.67
CA ASP A 609 -4.36 22.56 23.00
C ASP A 609 -4.27 24.09 23.08
N LEU A 610 -4.93 24.77 22.14
CA LEU A 610 -4.97 26.23 22.04
C LEU A 610 -6.18 26.84 22.79
N GLY A 611 -7.04 26.00 23.38
CA GLY A 611 -8.26 26.32 24.14
C GLY A 611 -9.36 27.09 23.39
N THR A 612 -10.26 27.72 24.16
CA THR A 612 -11.58 28.20 23.70
C THR A 612 -11.51 29.48 22.85
N ARG A 613 -11.22 29.31 21.56
CA ARG A 613 -11.45 30.33 20.52
C ARG A 613 -12.51 29.84 19.54
N SER A 614 -13.16 30.78 18.85
CA SER A 614 -14.35 30.53 18.01
C SER A 614 -14.15 29.55 16.85
N ASP A 615 -12.92 29.09 16.59
CA ASP A 615 -12.53 28.11 15.58
C ASP A 615 -11.94 26.79 16.13
N ASP A 616 -12.02 26.57 17.46
CA ASP A 616 -11.90 25.31 18.23
C ASP A 616 -11.28 24.09 17.51
N SER A 617 -9.98 24.17 17.18
CA SER A 617 -9.26 23.05 16.61
C SER A 617 -7.95 22.78 17.34
N GLN A 618 -7.96 21.73 18.17
CA GLN A 618 -6.73 21.20 18.77
C GLN A 618 -5.85 20.65 17.65
N THR A 619 -4.56 20.92 17.73
CA THR A 619 -3.60 20.36 16.79
C THR A 619 -2.94 19.14 17.43
N GLN A 620 -3.08 18.00 16.78
CA GLN A 620 -2.66 16.70 17.29
C GLN A 620 -1.53 16.19 16.40
N PHE A 621 -0.48 15.61 16.97
CA PHE A 621 0.62 14.99 16.24
C PHE A 621 0.70 13.50 16.61
N SER A 622 0.41 12.64 15.64
CA SER A 622 0.53 11.19 15.80
C SER A 622 1.97 10.78 15.53
N ILE A 623 2.60 10.12 16.51
CA ILE A 623 3.99 9.65 16.37
C ILE A 623 4.08 8.52 15.36
N CYS A 624 3.14 7.56 15.41
CA CYS A 624 3.09 6.41 14.51
C CYS A 624 3.05 6.81 13.03
N ASN A 625 2.25 7.83 12.72
CA ASN A 625 2.03 8.26 11.34
C ASN A 625 2.85 9.50 10.95
N GLN A 626 3.63 10.06 11.88
CA GLN A 626 4.32 11.36 11.76
C GLN A 626 3.42 12.45 11.13
N ALA A 627 2.13 12.44 11.47
CA ALA A 627 1.12 13.23 10.81
C ALA A 627 0.46 14.22 11.77
N LEU A 628 0.26 15.45 11.29
CA LEU A 628 -0.49 16.48 11.99
C LEU A 628 -1.98 16.36 11.64
N SER A 629 -2.84 16.37 12.64
CA SER A 629 -4.29 16.49 12.49
C SER A 629 -4.79 17.72 13.23
N THR A 630 -5.84 18.33 12.72
CA THR A 630 -6.50 19.48 13.36
C THR A 630 -7.96 19.09 13.56
N ALA A 631 -8.27 18.59 14.76
CA ALA A 631 -9.56 18.01 15.10
C ALA A 631 -9.89 18.28 16.58
N ALA A 632 -11.17 18.49 16.88
CA ALA A 632 -11.62 18.67 18.26
C ALA A 632 -11.77 17.32 18.95
N ILE A 633 -11.02 17.08 20.02
CA ILE A 633 -11.40 16.08 21.03
C ILE A 633 -12.47 16.75 21.89
N GLU A 634 -13.73 16.36 21.71
CA GLU A 634 -14.89 16.99 22.35
C GLU A 634 -14.70 17.14 23.87
N LEU A 635 -14.10 16.14 24.51
CA LEU A 635 -13.83 16.15 25.95
C LEU A 635 -12.93 17.32 26.39
N LEU A 636 -11.95 17.70 25.58
CA LEU A 636 -10.99 18.75 25.93
C LEU A 636 -11.57 20.16 25.77
N ARG A 637 -12.76 20.31 25.16
CA ARG A 637 -13.43 21.62 24.99
C ARG A 637 -13.91 22.18 26.32
N ASP A 638 -14.55 21.33 27.11
CA ASP A 638 -15.29 21.75 28.33
C ASP A 638 -14.58 21.34 29.63
N PHE A 639 -13.50 20.56 29.55
CA PHE A 639 -12.83 19.99 30.72
C PHE A 639 -11.33 20.31 30.71
N ARG A 640 -10.79 20.59 31.90
CA ARG A 640 -9.36 20.52 32.16
C ARG A 640 -8.96 19.06 32.27
N CYS A 641 -7.89 18.67 31.60
CA CYS A 641 -7.40 17.29 31.56
C CYS A 641 -5.97 17.22 32.09
N PHE A 642 -5.68 16.18 32.86
CA PHE A 642 -4.40 15.93 33.49
C PHE A 642 -4.01 14.48 33.18
N GLU A 643 -2.97 14.32 32.38
CA GLU A 643 -2.46 13.03 31.97
C GLU A 643 -1.82 12.29 33.16
N THR A 644 -1.92 10.96 33.14
CA THR A 644 -1.22 10.09 34.09
C THR A 644 -0.25 9.16 33.36
N PRO A 645 0.88 8.79 33.98
CA PRO A 645 1.84 7.82 33.39
C PRO A 645 1.19 6.49 32.97
N GLN A 646 0.10 6.11 33.64
CA GLN A 646 -0.66 4.87 33.40
C GLN A 646 -1.59 4.94 32.17
N GLY A 647 -1.59 6.05 31.42
CA GLY A 647 -2.37 6.23 30.19
C GLY A 647 -3.84 6.64 30.41
N TRP A 648 -4.22 6.92 31.66
CA TRP A 648 -5.50 7.54 31.99
C TRP A 648 -5.36 9.06 32.02
N VAL A 649 -6.50 9.73 31.91
CA VAL A 649 -6.58 11.20 31.98
C VAL A 649 -7.58 11.57 33.05
N LEU A 650 -7.13 12.24 34.11
CA LEU A 650 -8.01 12.89 35.07
C LEU A 650 -8.65 14.10 34.42
N THR A 651 -9.96 14.23 34.55
CA THR A 651 -10.72 15.34 34.00
C THR A 651 -11.39 16.13 35.11
N LEU A 652 -11.49 17.45 34.92
CA LEU A 652 -12.16 18.39 35.80
C LEU A 652 -12.95 19.39 34.97
N ASN A 653 -14.26 19.47 35.18
CA ASN A 653 -15.04 20.57 34.64
C ASN A 653 -14.79 21.83 35.48
N PRO A 654 -14.23 22.93 34.94
CA PRO A 654 -13.90 24.11 35.75
C PRO A 654 -15.13 24.85 36.28
N ALA A 655 -16.31 24.66 35.67
CA ALA A 655 -17.55 25.31 36.07
C ALA A 655 -18.34 24.49 37.11
N SER A 656 -18.47 23.17 36.90
CA SER A 656 -19.23 22.29 37.82
C SER A 656 -18.38 21.57 38.86
N LEU A 657 -17.05 21.61 38.72
CA LEU A 657 -16.08 20.84 39.52
C LEU A 657 -16.25 19.32 39.44
N GLN A 658 -17.03 18.82 38.48
CA GLN A 658 -17.19 17.39 38.25
C GLN A 658 -15.87 16.78 37.80
N THR A 659 -15.52 15.61 38.34
CA THR A 659 -14.30 14.89 37.97
C THR A 659 -14.58 13.45 37.55
N PHE A 660 -13.77 12.94 36.63
CA PHE A 660 -13.75 11.52 36.24
C PHE A 660 -12.40 11.18 35.62
N LEU A 661 -12.02 9.90 35.64
CA LEU A 661 -10.93 9.37 34.82
C LEU A 661 -11.46 8.99 33.44
N TRP A 662 -10.73 9.32 32.40
CA TRP A 662 -11.02 8.99 31.01
C TRP A 662 -9.89 8.17 30.40
N ARG A 663 -10.24 7.09 29.69
CA ARG A 663 -9.31 6.29 28.90
C ARG A 663 -9.41 6.68 27.42
N PRO A 664 -8.35 7.25 26.82
CA PRO A 664 -8.38 7.73 25.44
C PRO A 664 -8.60 6.63 24.37
N GLN A 665 -8.18 5.40 24.67
CA GLN A 665 -8.19 4.27 23.72
C GLN A 665 -9.60 3.84 23.31
N ASP A 666 -10.55 3.82 24.25
CA ASP A 666 -11.91 3.31 24.05
C ASP A 666 -12.99 4.25 24.62
N SER A 667 -12.59 5.43 25.09
CA SER A 667 -13.45 6.42 25.73
C SER A 667 -14.14 5.94 27.02
N LYS A 668 -13.63 4.90 27.68
CA LYS A 668 -14.14 4.48 28.98
C LYS A 668 -13.97 5.59 30.03
N LYS A 669 -14.97 5.72 30.91
CA LYS A 669 -14.99 6.70 32.01
C LYS A 669 -15.16 6.00 33.35
N ILE A 670 -14.49 6.53 34.37
CA ILE A 670 -14.68 6.16 35.78
C ILE A 670 -15.01 7.44 36.53
N ASP A 671 -16.26 7.55 37.00
CA ASP A 671 -16.71 8.73 37.74
C ASP A 671 -15.97 8.86 39.08
N LEU A 672 -15.61 10.08 39.43
CA LEU A 672 -14.99 10.44 40.70
C LEU A 672 -15.88 11.47 41.43
N PRO A 673 -15.74 11.63 42.76
CA PRO A 673 -16.42 12.69 43.50
C PRO A 673 -16.16 14.07 42.91
N THR A 674 -17.15 14.96 42.98
CA THR A 674 -16.97 16.38 42.62
C THR A 674 -15.88 16.99 43.50
N ALA A 675 -14.95 17.73 42.89
CA ALA A 675 -13.88 18.39 43.62
C ALA A 675 -14.43 19.55 44.48
N LYS A 676 -13.84 19.76 45.67
CA LYS A 676 -14.21 20.88 46.57
C LYS A 676 -13.78 22.25 46.02
N GLN A 677 -12.75 22.26 45.18
CA GLN A 677 -12.17 23.44 44.55
C GLN A 677 -11.52 23.05 43.22
N ASN A 678 -11.20 24.05 42.39
CA ASN A 678 -10.40 23.82 41.20
C ASN A 678 -9.02 23.26 41.56
N PHE A 679 -8.53 22.32 40.74
CA PHE A 679 -7.16 21.81 40.88
C PHE A 679 -6.13 22.90 40.56
N PRO A 680 -4.90 22.81 41.13
CA PRO A 680 -3.84 23.77 40.87
C PRO A 680 -3.59 23.98 39.37
N ARG A 681 -3.05 25.15 39.01
CA ARG A 681 -2.71 25.45 37.61
C ARG A 681 -1.53 24.62 37.14
N SER A 682 -0.52 24.47 38.00
CA SER A 682 0.67 23.66 37.80
C SER A 682 0.61 22.48 38.76
N CYS A 683 0.36 21.27 38.25
CA CYS A 683 0.30 20.07 39.07
C CYS A 683 0.70 18.82 38.29
N LYS A 684 1.18 17.80 39.02
CA LYS A 684 1.44 16.46 38.49
C LYS A 684 0.33 15.50 38.91
N CYS A 685 -0.18 14.71 37.98
CA CYS A 685 -1.24 13.72 38.24
C CYS A 685 -0.69 12.29 38.15
N LEU A 686 -1.03 11.44 39.12
CA LEU A 686 -0.57 10.05 39.20
C LEU A 686 -1.72 9.14 39.63
N LEU A 687 -1.69 7.88 39.18
CA LEU A 687 -2.48 6.81 39.78
C LEU A 687 -1.59 5.92 40.62
N SER A 688 -2.01 5.56 41.84
CA SER A 688 -1.24 4.61 42.66
C SER A 688 -1.23 3.18 42.08
N GLY A 689 -2.17 2.83 41.18
CA GLY A 689 -2.26 1.54 40.51
C GLY A 689 -3.26 1.52 39.35
N ASN A 690 -3.66 0.32 38.87
CA ASN A 690 -4.63 0.16 37.80
C ASN A 690 -6.07 0.42 38.33
N PRO A 691 -6.80 1.42 37.82
CA PRO A 691 -8.12 1.81 38.35
C PRO A 691 -9.26 0.84 37.99
N ILE A 692 -9.02 -0.18 37.14
CA ILE A 692 -10.02 -1.19 36.77
C ILE A 692 -9.80 -2.53 37.52
N SER A 693 -8.67 -2.74 38.19
CA SER A 693 -8.39 -4.03 38.84
C SER A 693 -9.37 -4.32 39.98
N SER A 694 -9.90 -5.55 40.02
CA SER A 694 -10.87 -6.01 41.03
C SER A 694 -10.32 -6.09 42.45
N SER A 695 -8.99 -5.98 42.61
CA SER A 695 -8.28 -5.91 43.90
C SER A 695 -7.86 -4.50 44.32
N SER A 696 -8.09 -3.47 43.49
CA SER A 696 -7.38 -2.20 43.65
C SER A 696 -7.97 -1.24 44.69
N ASP A 697 -7.14 -0.88 45.68
CA ASP A 697 -7.31 0.30 46.55
C ASP A 697 -6.68 1.54 45.87
N CYS A 698 -6.88 1.66 44.54
CA CYS A 698 -6.23 2.67 43.70
C CYS A 698 -6.66 4.09 44.10
N ALA A 699 -5.72 5.03 44.08
CA ALA A 699 -5.96 6.43 44.36
C ALA A 699 -5.41 7.30 43.23
N VAL A 700 -6.15 8.37 42.93
CA VAL A 700 -5.73 9.48 42.08
C VAL A 700 -5.03 10.50 42.97
N LEU A 701 -3.80 10.87 42.62
CA LEU A 701 -3.03 11.91 43.30
C LEU A 701 -2.82 13.10 42.39
N VAL A 702 -3.09 14.30 42.90
CA VAL A 702 -2.78 15.58 42.25
C VAL A 702 -1.81 16.34 43.15
N LEU A 703 -0.55 16.38 42.74
CA LEU A 703 0.54 17.05 43.45
C LEU A 703 0.65 18.49 42.95
N ASP A 704 0.47 19.48 43.83
CA ASP A 704 0.71 20.88 43.50
C ASP A 704 2.21 21.09 43.26
N LEU A 705 2.58 21.78 42.18
CA LEU A 705 3.97 22.10 41.86
C LEU A 705 4.42 23.43 42.47
N ASP A 706 3.51 24.29 42.89
CA ASP A 706 3.82 25.60 43.45
C ASP A 706 3.85 25.60 44.98
N THR A 707 3.07 24.71 45.61
CA THR A 707 2.97 24.58 47.06
C THR A 707 3.14 23.12 47.52
N PRO A 708 3.62 22.86 48.76
CA PRO A 708 3.81 21.50 49.26
C PRO A 708 2.47 20.91 49.73
N ALA A 709 1.53 20.81 48.79
CA ALA A 709 0.18 20.29 48.98
C ALA A 709 -0.12 19.21 47.94
N MET A 710 -1.01 18.29 48.29
CA MET A 710 -1.53 17.27 47.40
C MET A 710 -3.02 17.02 47.65
N LEU A 711 -3.72 16.63 46.58
CA LEU A 711 -5.09 16.14 46.64
C LEU A 711 -5.09 14.64 46.34
N VAL A 712 -5.87 13.88 47.08
CA VAL A 712 -5.98 12.43 46.91
C VAL A 712 -7.45 12.03 46.83
N CYS A 713 -7.78 11.15 45.90
CA CYS A 713 -9.10 10.54 45.78
C CYS A 713 -8.96 9.04 45.54
N LYS A 714 -9.51 8.22 46.43
CA LYS A 714 -9.62 6.77 46.18
C LYS A 714 -10.66 6.49 45.10
N ILE A 715 -10.39 5.54 44.21
CA ILE A 715 -11.36 5.05 43.23
C ILE A 715 -12.55 4.43 43.99
N GLY A 716 -13.76 4.91 43.74
CA GLY A 716 -14.97 4.53 44.49
C GLY A 716 -15.13 5.19 45.86
N GLY A 717 -14.22 6.10 46.24
CA GLY A 717 -14.36 6.94 47.44
C GLY A 717 -15.46 7.99 47.31
N SER A 718 -15.84 8.62 48.42
CA SER A 718 -16.94 9.59 48.47
C SER A 718 -16.50 11.06 48.38
N GLU A 719 -15.22 11.37 48.57
CA GLU A 719 -14.71 12.74 48.56
C GLU A 719 -13.24 12.85 48.15
N TRP A 720 -12.80 14.09 47.87
CA TRP A 720 -11.39 14.45 47.72
C TRP A 720 -10.82 14.93 49.05
N ASP A 721 -9.66 14.37 49.41
CA ASP A 721 -8.87 14.75 50.57
C ASP A 721 -7.70 15.66 50.18
N SER A 722 -7.33 16.60 51.05
CA SER A 722 -6.21 17.50 50.85
C SER A 722 -5.20 17.35 51.98
N PHE A 723 -3.92 17.23 51.60
CA PHE A 723 -2.81 17.06 52.52
C PHE A 723 -1.74 18.10 52.22
N SER A 724 -1.24 18.79 53.24
CA SER A 724 0.01 19.55 53.18
C SER A 724 1.15 18.73 53.78
N TYR A 725 2.35 18.86 53.24
CA TYR A 725 3.54 18.16 53.74
C TYR A 725 4.71 19.12 53.96
N GLU A 726 5.59 18.77 54.88
CA GLU A 726 6.88 19.45 55.07
C GLU A 726 7.98 18.41 54.92
N LEU A 727 8.90 18.65 53.98
CA LEU A 727 10.03 17.77 53.68
C LEU A 727 11.31 18.58 53.77
N SER A 728 12.26 18.10 54.58
CA SER A 728 13.51 18.81 54.83
C SER A 728 14.70 17.87 54.74
N MET A 729 15.77 18.30 54.07
CA MET A 729 17.04 17.57 53.98
C MET A 729 18.15 18.32 54.70
N VAL A 730 18.93 17.62 55.52
CA VAL A 730 20.14 18.17 56.12
C VAL A 730 21.33 17.85 55.22
N SER A 731 21.86 18.86 54.54
CA SER A 731 23.08 18.72 53.73
C SER A 731 24.30 18.36 54.59
N LYS A 732 25.38 17.84 53.97
CA LYS A 732 26.67 17.54 54.64
C LYS A 732 27.26 18.71 55.45
N ASN A 733 26.80 19.94 55.21
CA ASN A 733 27.23 21.16 55.91
C ASN A 733 26.25 21.58 57.02
N ASN A 734 25.38 20.69 57.51
CA ASN A 734 24.34 20.96 58.51
C ASN A 734 23.33 22.06 58.12
N LYS A 735 23.18 22.36 56.82
CA LYS A 735 22.09 23.23 56.34
C LYS A 735 20.86 22.41 56.02
N THR A 736 19.74 22.73 56.65
CA THR A 736 18.42 22.23 56.30
C THR A 736 17.93 22.92 55.02
N LEU A 737 17.66 22.14 53.98
CA LEU A 737 17.05 22.56 52.73
C LEU A 737 15.62 22.03 52.71
N GLU A 738 14.65 22.91 52.51
CA GLU A 738 13.28 22.48 52.22
C GLU A 738 13.24 21.82 50.84
N VAL A 739 12.60 20.66 50.77
CA VAL A 739 12.49 19.85 49.56
C VAL A 739 11.03 19.77 49.16
N HIS A 740 10.74 20.24 47.96
CA HIS A 740 9.40 20.22 47.41
C HIS A 740 9.20 18.92 46.61
N MET A 741 8.48 17.94 47.18
CA MET A 741 8.33 16.61 46.59
C MET A 741 7.91 16.68 45.13
N ALA A 742 6.89 17.47 44.78
CA ALA A 742 6.40 17.55 43.40
C ALA A 742 7.45 18.05 42.37
N LYS A 743 8.55 18.68 42.82
CA LYS A 743 9.66 19.16 41.96
C LYS A 743 10.83 18.16 41.88
N LEU A 744 10.76 17.03 42.58
CA LEU A 744 11.82 16.02 42.56
C LEU A 744 11.80 15.22 41.25
N GLN A 745 12.99 14.93 40.73
CA GLN A 745 13.16 14.03 39.59
C GLN A 745 12.92 12.57 40.02
N GLY A 746 12.31 11.77 39.15
CA GLY A 746 12.05 10.35 39.42
C GLY A 746 10.90 10.11 40.41
N ILE A 747 9.79 10.84 40.26
CA ILE A 747 8.51 10.49 40.89
C ILE A 747 7.71 9.60 39.96
N ASP A 748 7.40 8.39 40.42
CA ASP A 748 6.50 7.47 39.72
C ASP A 748 5.73 6.59 40.70
N ALA A 749 4.63 6.02 40.24
CA ALA A 749 3.76 5.16 41.02
C ALA A 749 3.76 3.73 40.46
N VAL A 750 4.22 2.79 41.28
CA VAL A 750 4.25 1.36 40.98
C VAL A 750 3.82 0.63 42.25
N ALA A 751 3.07 -0.46 42.15
CA ALA A 751 2.72 -1.30 43.32
C ALA A 751 1.76 -0.71 44.37
N GLY A 752 0.93 0.29 44.06
CA GLY A 752 0.20 1.01 45.11
C GLY A 752 1.10 1.99 45.88
N LYS A 753 2.38 2.13 45.48
CA LYS A 753 3.36 3.00 46.12
C LYS A 753 3.77 4.11 45.19
N VAL A 754 3.91 5.31 45.71
CA VAL A 754 4.53 6.44 45.00
C VAL A 754 5.96 6.56 45.48
N TYR A 755 6.89 6.31 44.57
CA TYR A 755 8.32 6.39 44.79
C TYR A 755 8.83 7.76 44.36
N TYR A 756 9.77 8.33 45.11
CA TYR A 756 10.40 9.60 44.77
C TYR A 756 11.88 9.61 45.16
N THR A 757 12.74 10.14 44.29
CA THR A 757 14.18 10.20 44.57
C THR A 757 14.48 11.28 45.62
N PHE A 758 15.06 10.89 46.76
CA PHE A 758 15.36 11.77 47.89
C PHE A 758 16.80 12.35 47.79
N SER A 759 17.77 11.49 47.44
CA SER A 759 19.12 11.84 46.98
C SER A 759 19.53 10.84 45.89
N GLY A 760 20.60 11.07 45.14
CA GLY A 760 21.02 10.18 44.04
C GLY A 760 21.23 8.70 44.44
N ASP A 761 21.24 8.41 45.74
CA ASP A 761 21.44 7.12 46.40
C ASP A 761 20.34 6.75 47.43
N ALA A 762 19.27 7.56 47.60
CA ALA A 762 18.21 7.28 48.57
C ALA A 762 16.81 7.59 48.01
N LEU A 763 15.82 6.77 48.37
CA LEU A 763 14.48 6.81 47.81
C LEU A 763 13.41 6.94 48.91
N GLY A 764 12.46 7.85 48.70
CA GLY A 764 11.28 8.03 49.55
C GLY A 764 10.07 7.28 48.98
N VAL A 765 9.20 6.79 49.85
CA VAL A 765 8.03 5.98 49.47
C VAL A 765 6.78 6.49 50.19
N ILE A 766 5.71 6.72 49.44
CA ILE A 766 4.35 6.88 49.99
C ILE A 766 3.58 5.60 49.67
N GLU A 767 3.17 4.88 50.70
CA GLU A 767 2.51 3.59 50.56
C GLU A 767 0.99 3.72 50.68
N PHE A 768 0.30 3.34 49.62
CA PHE A 768 -1.12 3.00 49.61
C PHE A 768 -1.20 1.46 49.49
N SER A 769 -2.25 0.83 50.03
CA SER A 769 -2.40 -0.64 50.13
C SER A 769 -2.03 -1.41 48.83
N PRO A 770 -1.57 -2.67 48.90
CA PRO A 770 -0.67 -3.25 47.89
C PRO A 770 -1.37 -3.90 46.68
N GLU A 771 -0.78 -3.74 45.48
CA GLU A 771 -0.60 -4.74 44.40
C GLU A 771 0.05 -4.11 43.13
N SER A 772 0.95 -4.81 42.42
CA SER A 772 1.97 -4.25 41.50
C SER A 772 2.14 -4.91 40.13
N CYS A 773 2.42 -4.08 39.12
CA CYS A 773 2.95 -4.46 37.79
C CYS A 773 4.40 -4.00 37.53
N GLY A 774 5.35 -4.42 38.37
CA GLY A 774 6.60 -5.01 37.84
C GLY A 774 7.92 -4.23 37.90
N GLU A 775 8.07 -3.03 37.31
CA GLU A 775 9.40 -2.42 37.07
C GLU A 775 9.42 -0.87 37.12
N LEU A 776 10.56 -0.26 37.48
CA LEU A 776 10.74 1.21 37.62
C LEU A 776 12.03 1.69 36.91
N PHE A 777 11.93 2.79 36.14
CA PHE A 777 13.04 3.36 35.37
C PHE A 777 13.26 4.86 35.65
N LEU A 778 14.51 5.33 35.55
CA LEU A 778 14.92 6.73 35.64
C LEU A 778 15.68 7.12 34.37
N VAL A 779 15.21 8.16 33.67
CA VAL A 779 15.87 8.71 32.49
C VAL A 779 16.52 10.04 32.85
N VAL A 780 17.81 10.19 32.57
CA VAL A 780 18.61 11.39 32.80
C VAL A 780 19.07 11.96 31.46
N VAL A 781 18.69 13.21 31.18
CA VAL A 781 19.04 13.93 29.94
C VAL A 781 20.09 15.00 30.25
N PHE A 782 21.27 14.89 29.63
CA PHE A 782 22.37 15.85 29.75
C PHE A 782 22.35 16.82 28.56
N PHE A 783 22.55 18.12 28.81
CA PHE A 783 22.59 19.15 27.76
C PHE A 783 24.01 19.65 27.49
N LEU A 784 24.29 20.04 26.25
CA LEU A 784 25.62 20.49 25.83
C LEU A 784 25.89 21.96 26.27
N GLY A 785 26.57 22.14 27.41
CA GLY A 785 26.92 23.45 27.94
C GLY A 785 25.69 24.26 28.37
N HIS A 786 25.63 25.55 28.03
CA HIS A 786 24.45 26.40 28.30
C HIS A 786 23.37 26.32 27.19
N ASN A 787 23.57 25.49 26.16
CA ASN A 787 22.61 25.40 25.04
C ASN A 787 21.57 24.30 25.30
N LEU A 788 20.41 24.72 25.76
CA LEU A 788 19.30 23.84 26.14
C LEU A 788 18.55 23.23 24.94
N HIS A 789 18.97 23.52 23.71
CA HIS A 789 18.44 22.90 22.47
C HIS A 789 19.25 21.70 21.98
N ARG A 790 20.40 21.40 22.59
CA ARG A 790 21.26 20.28 22.19
C ARG A 790 21.47 19.31 23.34
N ILE A 791 21.00 18.08 23.14
CA ILE A 791 21.23 16.97 24.06
C ILE A 791 22.67 16.47 23.85
N ALA A 792 23.40 16.32 24.96
CA ALA A 792 24.77 15.81 24.97
C ALA A 792 24.80 14.29 25.21
N GLU A 793 23.97 13.81 26.13
CA GLU A 793 23.85 12.38 26.46
C GLU A 793 22.46 12.12 27.05
N VAL A 794 21.91 10.92 26.83
CA VAL A 794 20.79 10.38 27.61
C VAL A 794 21.21 9.08 28.25
N ALA A 795 20.99 8.95 29.55
CA ALA A 795 21.27 7.74 30.31
C ALA A 795 19.98 7.20 30.95
N VAL A 796 19.78 5.90 30.88
CA VAL A 796 18.63 5.22 31.48
C VAL A 796 19.12 4.32 32.61
N TYR A 797 18.40 4.34 33.73
CA TYR A 797 18.64 3.50 34.90
C TYR A 797 17.38 2.69 35.22
N LYS A 798 17.53 1.43 35.62
CA LYS A 798 16.46 0.57 36.11
C LYS A 798 16.66 0.35 37.62
N MET A 799 15.58 0.43 38.39
CA MET A 799 15.60 0.13 39.82
C MET A 799 15.71 -1.39 40.02
N ASP A 800 16.68 -1.81 40.83
CA ASP A 800 16.79 -3.20 41.28
C ASP A 800 16.16 -3.35 42.68
N PHE A 801 15.13 -4.20 42.76
CA PHE A 801 14.45 -4.53 44.01
C PHE A 801 14.92 -5.84 44.65
N SER A 802 15.91 -6.53 44.06
CA SER A 802 16.42 -7.82 44.55
C SER A 802 17.33 -7.72 45.79
N GLY A 803 17.76 -6.49 46.14
CA GLY A 803 18.60 -6.16 47.29
C GLY A 803 18.23 -4.80 47.91
N PRO A 804 19.16 -4.07 48.58
CA PRO A 804 18.91 -2.66 48.89
C PRO A 804 18.63 -1.91 47.58
N SER A 805 17.54 -1.11 47.55
CA SER A 805 17.06 -0.46 46.33
C SER A 805 18.13 0.44 45.72
N GLU A 806 18.62 0.09 44.54
CA GLU A 806 19.71 0.78 43.83
C GLU A 806 19.37 1.00 42.35
N TRP A 807 19.83 2.12 41.78
CA TRP A 807 19.65 2.46 40.37
C TRP A 807 20.80 1.89 39.52
N CYS A 808 20.48 0.96 38.61
CA CYS A 808 21.44 0.33 37.71
C CYS A 808 21.34 0.90 36.28
N LYS A 809 22.44 1.43 35.72
CA LYS A 809 22.45 1.93 34.32
C LYS A 809 22.16 0.78 33.36
N VAL A 810 21.30 1.00 32.36
CA VAL A 810 20.95 0.03 31.31
C VAL A 810 21.26 0.60 29.92
N ASP A 811 21.68 -0.28 29.00
CA ASP A 811 22.05 0.10 27.62
C ASP A 811 20.87 0.09 26.65
N GLY A 812 19.72 -0.46 27.06
CA GLY A 812 18.50 -0.51 26.24
C GLY A 812 17.25 -0.88 27.05
N ILE A 813 16.08 -0.66 26.46
CA ILE A 813 14.75 -0.86 27.06
C ILE A 813 13.86 -1.85 26.26
N GLY A 814 14.44 -2.54 25.28
CA GLY A 814 13.78 -3.58 24.48
C GLY A 814 12.69 -3.05 23.57
N ASP A 815 11.54 -3.73 23.54
CA ASP A 815 10.33 -3.29 22.80
C ASP A 815 9.67 -2.05 23.43
N SER A 816 10.23 -1.46 24.47
CA SER A 816 9.65 -0.28 25.11
C SER A 816 10.00 1.01 24.38
N VAL A 817 9.07 1.95 24.41
CA VAL A 817 9.26 3.35 24.03
C VAL A 817 8.96 4.21 25.24
N PHE A 818 9.82 5.19 25.53
CA PHE A 818 9.58 6.19 26.58
C PHE A 818 9.15 7.53 25.99
N LEU A 819 8.08 8.10 26.54
CA LEU A 819 7.49 9.37 26.15
C LEU A 819 7.66 10.35 27.31
N LEU A 820 8.46 11.39 27.09
CA LEU A 820 8.90 12.33 28.12
C LEU A 820 8.49 13.76 27.74
N GLY A 821 8.10 14.56 28.72
CA GLY A 821 7.76 15.97 28.52
C GLY A 821 7.57 16.73 29.83
N GLY A 822 7.58 18.06 29.78
CA GLY A 822 7.33 18.89 30.96
C GLY A 822 7.52 20.37 30.72
N ASP A 823 7.09 21.20 31.68
CA ASP A 823 6.96 22.65 31.51
C ASP A 823 8.32 23.38 31.56
N PHE A 824 9.31 22.83 32.27
CA PHE A 824 10.64 23.42 32.46
C PHE A 824 11.75 22.37 32.50
N ILE A 825 12.98 22.73 32.10
CA ILE A 825 14.15 21.85 32.27
C ILE A 825 14.38 21.53 33.74
N GLY A 826 14.61 20.25 34.03
CA GLY A 826 14.91 19.75 35.36
C GLY A 826 13.67 19.47 36.21
N ALA A 827 12.49 19.92 35.80
CA ALA A 827 11.19 19.61 36.37
C ALA A 827 10.34 18.89 35.30
N SER A 828 10.66 17.62 35.04
CA SER A 828 9.88 16.79 34.11
C SER A 828 8.51 16.50 34.72
N ASN A 829 7.45 17.04 34.13
CA ASN A 829 6.09 16.90 34.64
C ASN A 829 5.43 15.59 34.18
N PHE A 830 5.95 14.94 33.13
CA PHE A 830 5.39 13.73 32.57
C PHE A 830 6.45 12.75 32.04
N GLY A 831 6.29 11.48 32.38
CA GLY A 831 7.05 10.36 31.83
C GLY A 831 6.17 9.13 31.77
N ALA A 832 6.14 8.44 30.63
CA ALA A 832 5.35 7.24 30.42
C ALA A 832 6.04 6.29 29.44
N SER A 833 5.57 5.05 29.38
CA SER A 833 6.07 4.03 28.46
C SER A 833 4.97 3.33 27.68
N CYS A 834 5.27 2.82 26.49
CA CYS A 834 4.38 1.94 25.72
C CYS A 834 5.17 0.88 24.92
N SER A 835 4.52 -0.20 24.47
CA SER A 835 5.12 -1.17 23.54
C SER A 835 5.31 -0.54 22.17
N ALA A 836 6.46 -0.79 21.55
CA ALA A 836 6.79 -0.31 20.21
C ALA A 836 6.06 -1.14 19.15
N SER A 837 6.11 -2.47 19.28
CA SER A 837 5.52 -3.41 18.32
C SER A 837 4.01 -3.28 18.19
N ASP A 838 3.29 -3.02 19.29
CA ASP A 838 1.83 -2.80 19.27
C ASP A 838 1.43 -1.52 18.50
N HIS A 839 2.34 -0.55 18.40
CA HIS A 839 2.08 0.78 17.83
C HIS A 839 2.89 1.09 16.57
N GLY A 840 3.59 0.10 16.01
CA GLY A 840 4.41 0.28 14.81
C GLY A 840 5.59 1.25 15.00
N LEU A 841 6.07 1.41 16.24
CA LEU A 841 7.23 2.24 16.57
C LEU A 841 8.52 1.39 16.58
N SER A 842 9.67 2.05 16.57
CA SER A 842 10.95 1.40 16.87
C SER A 842 11.13 1.28 18.37
N GLY A 843 11.41 0.07 18.87
CA GLY A 843 11.82 -0.16 20.26
C GLY A 843 13.15 0.52 20.58
N ASN A 844 13.53 0.54 21.86
CA ASN A 844 14.73 1.23 22.35
C ASN A 844 14.72 2.76 22.14
N CYS A 845 13.56 3.37 21.97
CA CYS A 845 13.46 4.79 21.65
C CYS A 845 12.92 5.65 22.80
N ILE A 846 13.47 6.86 22.93
CA ILE A 846 12.98 7.92 23.81
C ILE A 846 12.49 9.09 22.97
N TYR A 847 11.25 9.50 23.18
CA TYR A 847 10.64 10.68 22.58
C TYR A 847 10.54 11.76 23.66
N PHE A 848 11.36 12.80 23.54
CA PHE A 848 11.45 13.87 24.52
C PHE A 848 10.96 15.20 23.93
N VAL A 849 9.94 15.79 24.56
CA VAL A 849 9.41 17.11 24.19
C VAL A 849 10.12 18.20 25.00
N ASN A 850 10.82 19.10 24.31
CA ASN A 850 11.56 20.21 24.93
C ASN A 850 10.77 21.53 24.84
N ASN A 851 10.15 21.94 25.95
CA ASN A 851 9.20 23.06 26.01
C ASN A 851 9.82 24.45 26.30
N ILE A 852 11.14 24.60 26.37
CA ILE A 852 11.79 25.89 26.70
C ILE A 852 11.57 26.96 25.63
N ALA A 853 11.40 26.53 24.38
CA ALA A 853 10.91 27.37 23.30
C ALA A 853 9.47 26.97 23.01
N ALA A 854 8.54 27.50 23.81
CA ALA A 854 7.10 27.27 23.66
C ALA A 854 6.55 27.59 22.24
N GLU A 855 7.34 28.30 21.42
CA GLU A 855 7.04 28.61 20.01
C GLU A 855 7.55 27.55 19.02
N GLU A 856 8.53 26.70 19.37
CA GLU A 856 9.16 25.73 18.46
C GLU A 856 8.84 24.24 18.76
N ASN A 857 8.51 23.88 20.02
CA ASN A 857 8.03 22.55 20.43
C ASN A 857 8.83 21.37 19.81
N PHE A 858 10.13 21.29 20.11
CA PHE A 858 11.00 20.24 19.59
C PHE A 858 10.64 18.87 20.17
N VAL A 859 10.51 17.87 19.31
CA VAL A 859 10.42 16.47 19.72
C VAL A 859 11.71 15.78 19.31
N HIS A 860 12.54 15.43 20.30
CA HIS A 860 13.78 14.69 20.12
C HIS A 860 13.45 13.19 20.15
N VAL A 861 13.83 12.47 19.10
CA VAL A 861 13.70 11.01 18.98
C VAL A 861 15.09 10.41 19.12
N ILE A 862 15.30 9.64 20.19
CA ILE A 862 16.61 9.15 20.60
C ILE A 862 16.56 7.63 20.59
N ASP A 863 17.31 7.02 19.67
CA ASP A 863 17.47 5.57 19.58
C ASP A 863 18.67 5.17 20.45
N LEU A 864 18.40 4.47 21.56
CA LEU A 864 19.42 4.08 22.54
C LEU A 864 20.39 3.04 21.98
N GLU A 865 19.93 2.18 21.05
CA GLU A 865 20.73 1.10 20.49
C GLU A 865 21.69 1.62 19.41
N LYS A 866 21.21 2.55 18.57
CA LYS A 866 22.03 3.17 17.52
C LYS A 866 22.81 4.40 18.00
N GLY A 867 22.45 4.98 19.15
CA GLY A 867 23.01 6.22 19.67
C GLY A 867 22.71 7.43 18.78
N THR A 868 21.61 7.41 18.05
CA THR A 868 21.23 8.47 17.09
C THR A 868 20.13 9.37 17.64
N GLU A 869 20.18 10.65 17.29
CA GLU A 869 19.16 11.66 17.62
C GLU A 869 18.56 12.24 16.34
N GLU A 870 17.23 12.22 16.24
CA GLU A 870 16.45 12.95 15.25
C GLU A 870 15.62 14.03 15.94
N VAL A 871 15.52 15.22 15.34
CA VAL A 871 14.75 16.34 15.91
C VAL A 871 13.59 16.69 14.99
N LEU A 872 12.37 16.39 15.44
CA LEU A 872 11.13 16.74 14.77
C LEU A 872 10.65 18.12 15.22
N ARG A 873 10.03 18.86 14.29
CA ARG A 873 9.45 20.20 14.53
C ARG A 873 7.98 20.25 14.11
N PRO A 874 7.10 19.49 14.76
CA PRO A 874 5.73 19.26 14.27
C PRO A 874 4.88 20.54 14.13
N PHE A 875 5.19 21.62 14.88
CA PHE A 875 4.34 22.82 14.93
C PHE A 875 4.94 24.08 14.27
N ARG A 876 6.11 23.99 13.63
CA ARG A 876 6.93 25.15 13.17
C ARG A 876 6.28 26.07 12.13
N HIS A 877 5.29 25.59 11.37
CA HIS A 877 4.85 26.26 10.14
C HIS A 877 3.60 27.14 10.23
N LYS A 878 3.00 27.37 11.42
CA LYS A 878 1.71 28.11 11.47
C LYS A 878 1.61 29.33 12.39
N GLY A 879 2.72 29.90 12.89
CA GLY A 879 2.68 31.17 13.65
C GLY A 879 1.72 31.13 14.85
N TYR A 880 1.67 29.99 15.54
CA TYR A 880 0.70 29.74 16.61
C TYR A 880 0.98 30.63 17.83
N PRO A 881 -0.05 31.20 18.48
CA PRO A 881 0.09 31.86 19.77
C PRO A 881 0.44 30.84 20.88
N LEU A 882 1.06 31.32 21.96
CA LEU A 882 1.39 30.50 23.14
C LEU A 882 0.15 29.73 23.64
N PRO A 883 0.25 28.41 23.88
CA PRO A 883 -0.90 27.61 24.29
C PRO A 883 -1.36 27.92 25.72
N LEU A 884 -2.63 27.61 26.01
CA LEU A 884 -3.22 27.75 27.35
C LEU A 884 -2.58 26.79 28.38
N ARG A 885 -1.96 25.72 27.90
CA ARG A 885 -1.16 24.75 28.67
C ARG A 885 -0.10 24.08 27.78
N PRO A 886 0.98 23.54 28.34
CA PRO A 886 1.99 22.82 27.57
C PRO A 886 1.40 21.59 26.84
N PRO A 887 1.98 21.19 25.68
CA PRO A 887 1.57 19.98 24.98
C PRO A 887 1.70 18.75 25.88
N PHE A 888 0.74 17.84 25.81
CA PHE A 888 0.69 16.64 26.64
C PHE A 888 0.40 15.39 25.82
N TRP A 889 0.74 14.23 26.38
CA TRP A 889 0.60 12.94 25.70
C TRP A 889 -0.73 12.26 26.06
N LEU A 890 -1.41 11.72 25.05
CA LEU A 890 -2.46 10.71 25.21
C LEU A 890 -1.90 9.34 24.84
N LEU A 891 -2.16 8.35 25.70
CA LEU A 891 -1.54 7.02 25.60
C LEU A 891 -2.60 5.90 25.64
N THR A 892 -2.18 4.70 25.23
CA THR A 892 -2.88 3.47 25.55
C THR A 892 -2.59 3.04 26.99
N THR A 893 -3.55 2.37 27.62
CA THR A 893 -3.34 1.80 28.95
C THR A 893 -2.64 0.44 28.83
N HIS A 894 -1.74 0.14 29.76
CA HIS A 894 -1.27 -1.23 29.99
C HIS A 894 -2.27 -1.92 30.91
N ASP A 895 -2.86 -3.04 30.48
CA ASP A 895 -3.78 -3.82 31.31
C ASP A 895 -3.04 -4.69 32.33
#